data_AF-A0A9D4V9J8-F1
#
_entry.id   AF-A0A9D4V9J8-F1
#
_cell.length_a   1.000
_cell.length_b   1.000
_cell.length_c   1.000
_cell.angle_alpha   90.00
_cell.angle_beta   90.00
_cell.angle_gamma   90.00
#
_symmetry.space_group_name_H-M   'P 1'
#
loop_
_entity.id
_entity.type
_entity.pdbx_description
1 polymer ?
#
loop_
_entity_poly.entity_id
_entity_poly.type
_entity_poly.pdbx_seq_one_letter_code
_entity_poly.pdbx_strand_id
1 'polypeptide(L)'
;MAAAPGVALLFLVILLPRTGRCKECTNTPTSSHTVRHTLLSSVSSGSKFGGSFNSDPHHQNLQALEIPHGHRKAMASSNRETDGYHKRFESLLRQFGKRKLAYREGSQIDEWPQTIIRDSRKVHPIMGASQVEPLGGREDYFELALKEPFLQEVSLHDVVLHDDSTHGRAQQTNLEYLLMLDIDRLVWSFRSTSNLSTPGSPYGGWESPTSELRGHFVGHYLSAAAQIWASTHNETIYDKMTAVVDALFECQQEIGTGYLSAFPSELFDRFEQVRPVWAPYYTIHKIMAGLLDQYTLGRNSKALTMAISMADYFNERVLRVIELYTIERHWQSLNEETGGMNDVLYHLYTLTDNPKYLTLAHLFDKPCFLGLLAVQADSLSGFHANTHIPLVVGAQMRFEITGEKLYKDISSFFMDIVSTSHSYPTGGTSAGEFWTDAMHLGDTLSSTETEESCTTYNMLKISRQLFRWTRQMKYADYYERALTNGVLSIQRGQDAGVMIYMLPMGKGKSKAISYHGWGTKFESFWCCYGTGIESFSKLGDSIYFEETGAATPSLYIIQFVSSSFMWQSVGYILKQRVGDLSSSNTTLHASFEFLEMNDFGTAEGRLATLHIRIPFWMESFSSTTFLNNETLNVTLTSGEFFQVTRTWHVGDKLELFLDVLLRAEKVKDNRDTYKSVYAIFFGPYLLAGLSGGDWDITGVDLQSLPSWVTPVEDTSRRMLFTFSQEKTSGHVGFLTHSDSTLSMGRFSLEGSNEAACSTFRLVDPVAANLVSESCLRASLAQLASVFQGPIIQQWSAEGSITALLGKIVSIELFDQPGNFLVHRDMRKVETMRVNRGYNSNQHFAHLDFAFRVVSGLHFPEKYISFEAVSKPGCYLHAEQDWYQTVGLKCSTLSSDEQFQAGASFLIRKPLASYHSVSFIAKGLNKDYLLSPLMSLKDESYTVFFNITS
;
A
#
# COMPACT_ATOMS: atom_id res chain seq x y z
N MET A 1 -39.19 -20.97 -16.97
CA MET A 1 -39.06 -22.32 -16.40
C MET A 1 -38.63 -23.27 -17.51
N ALA A 2 -37.73 -24.22 -17.20
CA ALA A 2 -37.04 -25.17 -18.08
C ALA A 2 -35.84 -24.61 -18.88
N ALA A 3 -34.72 -24.35 -18.17
CA ALA A 3 -33.38 -24.30 -18.75
C ALA A 3 -32.72 -25.69 -18.59
N ALA A 4 -32.07 -26.15 -19.66
CA ALA A 4 -31.49 -27.49 -19.77
C ALA A 4 -30.33 -27.73 -18.78
N PRO A 5 -30.33 -28.81 -17.98
CA PRO A 5 -29.27 -29.11 -17.01
C PRO A 5 -28.12 -29.93 -17.63
N GLY A 6 -27.69 -29.59 -18.85
CA GLY A 6 -26.74 -30.40 -19.63
C GLY A 6 -25.28 -29.96 -19.58
N VAL A 7 -24.98 -28.72 -19.18
CA VAL A 7 -23.63 -28.14 -19.38
C VAL A 7 -22.76 -28.22 -18.11
N ALA A 8 -23.36 -28.23 -16.91
CA ALA A 8 -22.59 -28.28 -15.66
C ALA A 8 -21.96 -29.66 -15.35
N LEU A 9 -22.54 -30.75 -15.87
CA LEU A 9 -22.06 -32.11 -15.54
C LEU A 9 -20.88 -32.56 -16.42
N LEU A 10 -20.72 -31.98 -17.62
CA LEU A 10 -19.61 -32.34 -18.52
C LEU A 10 -18.28 -31.69 -18.10
N PHE A 11 -18.33 -30.52 -17.45
CA PHE A 11 -17.16 -29.85 -16.89
C PHE A 11 -16.52 -30.64 -15.73
N LEU A 12 -17.30 -31.44 -15.00
CA LEU A 12 -16.79 -32.19 -13.83
C LEU A 12 -16.14 -33.53 -14.18
N VAL A 13 -16.37 -34.09 -15.37
CA VAL A 13 -15.94 -35.46 -15.70
C VAL A 13 -14.73 -35.49 -16.64
N ILE A 14 -14.41 -34.40 -17.35
CA ILE A 14 -13.33 -34.40 -18.36
C ILE A 14 -12.04 -33.71 -17.89
N LEU A 15 -12.05 -32.90 -16.82
CA LEU A 15 -10.88 -32.08 -16.43
C LEU A 15 -10.34 -32.29 -15.01
N LEU A 16 -10.85 -33.25 -14.24
CA LEU A 16 -10.22 -33.66 -12.99
C LEU A 16 -9.31 -34.87 -13.27
N PRO A 17 -7.97 -34.72 -13.26
CA PRO A 17 -7.11 -35.89 -13.20
C PRO A 17 -7.45 -36.63 -11.90
N ARG A 18 -7.91 -37.88 -12.02
CA ARG A 18 -7.89 -38.83 -10.92
C ARG A 18 -6.43 -38.93 -10.49
N THR A 19 -6.08 -38.24 -9.41
CA THR A 19 -4.72 -37.99 -8.88
C THR A 19 -3.93 -36.93 -9.66
N GLY A 20 -3.97 -35.68 -9.20
CA GLY A 20 -3.09 -34.62 -9.71
C GLY A 20 -3.37 -33.27 -9.06
N ARG A 21 -2.60 -32.92 -8.02
CA ARG A 21 -2.50 -31.54 -7.53
C ARG A 21 -2.00 -30.66 -8.67
N CYS A 22 -2.45 -29.41 -8.74
CA CYS A 22 -1.76 -28.37 -9.51
C CYS A 22 -0.27 -28.41 -9.12
N LYS A 23 0.65 -28.56 -10.08
CA LYS A 23 2.09 -28.76 -9.79
C LYS A 23 2.74 -27.57 -9.08
N GLU A 24 2.09 -26.40 -9.08
CA GLU A 24 2.47 -25.24 -8.26
C GLU A 24 2.53 -25.59 -6.76
N CYS A 25 1.74 -26.54 -6.27
CA CYS A 25 1.76 -26.97 -4.87
C CYS A 25 3.00 -27.82 -4.47
N THR A 26 4.04 -27.95 -5.31
CA THR A 26 5.21 -28.80 -5.01
C THR A 26 6.59 -28.18 -5.26
N ASN A 27 6.69 -26.94 -5.73
CA ASN A 27 8.01 -26.31 -5.87
C ASN A 27 8.38 -25.56 -4.59
N THR A 28 9.01 -26.30 -3.67
CA THR A 28 9.98 -25.69 -2.76
C THR A 28 11.14 -25.15 -3.61
N PRO A 29 11.66 -23.95 -3.35
CA PRO A 29 12.71 -23.37 -4.19
C PRO A 29 13.99 -24.20 -4.06
N THR A 30 14.43 -24.82 -5.15
CA THR A 30 15.84 -25.12 -5.34
C THR A 30 16.55 -23.79 -5.56
N SER A 31 17.04 -23.21 -4.48
CA SER A 31 17.90 -22.04 -4.46
C SER A 31 19.19 -22.33 -5.23
N SER A 32 19.42 -21.55 -6.28
CA SER A 32 20.76 -21.32 -6.84
C SER A 32 21.20 -19.90 -6.51
N HIS A 33 21.31 -19.54 -5.23
CA HIS A 33 22.11 -18.39 -4.82
C HIS A 33 22.79 -18.65 -3.46
N THR A 34 24.06 -18.30 -3.43
CA THR A 34 25.13 -18.83 -2.59
C THR A 34 25.01 -18.35 -1.15
N VAL A 35 24.51 -19.20 -0.25
CA VAL A 35 24.77 -19.07 1.19
C VAL A 35 26.19 -19.58 1.43
N ARG A 36 27.11 -18.69 1.81
CA ARG A 36 28.43 -19.08 2.34
C ARG A 36 28.24 -19.86 3.64
N HIS A 37 28.20 -21.19 3.54
CA HIS A 37 28.49 -22.07 4.66
C HIS A 37 29.97 -22.45 4.62
N THR A 38 30.68 -22.06 5.67
CA THR A 38 32.02 -22.52 6.02
C THR A 38 31.98 -24.04 6.22
N LEU A 39 32.42 -24.81 5.22
CA LEU A 39 32.64 -26.24 5.34
C LEU A 39 34.11 -26.52 5.63
N LEU A 40 34.39 -26.92 6.87
CA LEU A 40 35.55 -27.73 7.19
C LEU A 40 35.35 -29.10 6.52
N SER A 41 36.05 -29.32 5.40
CA SER A 41 36.24 -30.65 4.82
C SER A 41 37.45 -31.32 5.45
N SER A 42 37.35 -32.59 5.84
CA SER A 42 38.48 -33.50 5.69
C SER A 42 38.00 -34.92 5.42
N VAL A 43 38.31 -35.35 4.21
CA VAL A 43 38.27 -36.72 3.67
C VAL A 43 39.30 -37.59 4.39
N SER A 44 38.97 -38.87 4.56
CA SER A 44 39.86 -39.93 4.99
C SER A 44 40.92 -40.26 3.92
N SER A 45 42.20 -40.20 4.28
CA SER A 45 43.22 -41.18 3.87
C SER A 45 44.51 -40.93 4.66
N GLY A 46 45.25 -42.02 4.91
CA GLY A 46 46.22 -42.14 5.99
C GLY A 46 47.50 -41.29 5.86
N SER A 47 48.10 -40.97 7.00
CA SER A 47 49.40 -41.55 7.43
C SER A 47 49.96 -40.86 8.68
N LYS A 48 50.31 -41.71 9.65
CA LYS A 48 51.38 -41.66 10.69
C LYS A 48 51.81 -40.34 11.39
N PHE A 49 52.12 -40.54 12.68
CA PHE A 49 52.81 -39.69 13.67
C PHE A 49 51.93 -38.60 14.31
N GLY A 50 51.85 -38.39 15.62
CA GLY A 50 52.54 -38.93 16.79
C GLY A 50 52.49 -37.88 17.91
N GLY A 51 52.06 -38.27 19.12
CA GLY A 51 52.13 -37.46 20.36
C GLY A 51 51.05 -36.39 20.54
N SER A 52 50.61 -35.98 21.72
CA SER A 52 50.50 -36.55 23.07
C SER A 52 49.96 -35.42 23.96
N PHE A 53 49.20 -35.79 24.99
CA PHE A 53 48.99 -35.08 26.26
C PHE A 53 47.93 -33.97 26.40
N ASN A 54 46.95 -34.31 27.27
CA ASN A 54 46.45 -33.59 28.46
C ASN A 54 45.75 -32.23 28.26
N SER A 55 44.67 -31.90 28.98
CA SER A 55 44.02 -32.52 30.14
C SER A 55 42.69 -31.78 30.41
N ASP A 56 41.67 -32.57 30.76
CA ASP A 56 40.49 -32.25 31.60
C ASP A 56 40.95 -31.64 32.97
N PRO A 57 40.11 -31.19 33.96
CA PRO A 57 38.72 -31.60 34.19
C PRO A 57 37.73 -30.61 34.87
N HIS A 58 36.50 -31.14 34.98
CA HIS A 58 35.45 -30.96 36.01
C HIS A 58 34.19 -30.17 35.62
N HIS A 59 33.02 -30.81 35.44
CA HIS A 59 32.08 -31.41 36.44
C HIS A 59 31.50 -30.35 37.39
N GLN A 60 30.21 -30.27 37.73
CA GLN A 60 29.04 -31.17 37.78
C GLN A 60 27.80 -30.23 37.89
N ASN A 61 26.63 -30.53 37.34
CA ASN A 61 25.60 -31.28 38.07
C ASN A 61 24.48 -31.78 37.14
N LEU A 62 24.17 -33.05 37.33
CA LEU A 62 23.03 -33.81 36.82
C LEU A 62 21.84 -33.68 37.76
N GLN A 63 20.62 -33.69 37.20
CA GLN A 63 19.47 -34.51 37.60
C GLN A 63 18.32 -34.19 36.62
N ALA A 64 17.98 -35.01 35.63
CA ALA A 64 17.36 -36.36 35.65
C ALA A 64 15.81 -36.30 35.61
N LEU A 65 15.26 -36.73 34.46
CA LEU A 65 14.05 -37.58 34.23
C LEU A 65 12.67 -37.06 34.74
N GLU A 66 11.54 -37.11 34.02
CA GLU A 66 11.00 -38.12 33.08
C GLU A 66 10.04 -37.48 32.04
N ILE A 67 9.94 -38.06 30.84
CA ILE A 67 8.94 -37.76 29.80
C ILE A 67 7.98 -38.96 29.69
N PRO A 68 6.66 -38.82 29.89
CA PRO A 68 5.73 -39.92 29.65
C PRO A 68 5.36 -40.05 28.17
N HIS A 69 5.37 -41.30 27.69
CA HIS A 69 4.76 -41.76 26.46
C HIS A 69 3.27 -41.39 26.36
N GLY A 70 2.87 -40.78 25.24
CA GLY A 70 1.48 -40.44 24.94
C GLY A 70 1.15 -40.28 23.45
N HIS A 71 1.83 -41.00 22.55
CA HIS A 71 1.45 -41.06 21.13
C HIS A 71 0.49 -42.24 20.88
N ARG A 72 -0.82 -41.95 20.88
CA ARG A 72 -1.88 -42.61 20.08
C ARG A 72 -3.25 -42.10 20.56
N LYS A 73 -3.66 -40.92 20.10
CA LYS A 73 -5.07 -40.45 19.99
C LYS A 73 -5.11 -39.05 19.37
N ALA A 74 -4.67 -38.92 18.12
CA ALA A 74 -4.83 -37.70 17.31
C ALA A 74 -5.07 -38.05 15.82
N MET A 75 -5.76 -39.16 15.56
CA MET A 75 -6.20 -39.59 14.23
C MET A 75 -7.67 -40.01 14.20
N ALA A 76 -8.45 -39.56 15.19
CA ALA A 76 -9.89 -39.88 15.30
C ALA A 76 -10.80 -38.63 15.32
N SER A 77 -10.25 -37.42 15.26
CA SER A 77 -11.01 -36.16 15.15
C SER A 77 -11.09 -35.62 13.72
N SER A 78 -10.17 -35.98 12.81
CA SER A 78 -10.25 -35.58 11.39
C SER A 78 -11.24 -36.39 10.55
N ASN A 79 -11.81 -37.46 11.10
CA ASN A 79 -12.83 -38.28 10.43
C ASN A 79 -14.27 -37.88 10.75
N ARG A 80 -14.50 -36.88 11.62
CA ARG A 80 -15.87 -36.37 11.90
C ARG A 80 -16.27 -35.18 11.03
N GLU A 81 -15.32 -34.44 10.46
CA GLU A 81 -15.62 -33.36 9.50
C GLU A 81 -15.86 -33.89 8.08
N THR A 82 -15.12 -34.92 7.64
CA THR A 82 -15.34 -35.60 6.36
C THR A 82 -16.72 -36.27 6.25
N ASP A 83 -17.25 -36.80 7.36
CA ASP A 83 -18.62 -37.34 7.43
C ASP A 83 -19.72 -36.26 7.34
N GLY A 84 -19.41 -35.02 7.75
CA GLY A 84 -20.31 -33.87 7.63
C GLY A 84 -20.47 -33.39 6.19
N TYR A 85 -19.37 -33.38 5.41
CA TYR A 85 -19.38 -33.09 3.98
C TYR A 85 -20.10 -34.18 3.18
N HIS A 86 -19.89 -35.45 3.53
CA HIS A 86 -20.56 -36.57 2.85
C HIS A 86 -22.08 -36.58 3.09
N LYS A 87 -22.54 -36.25 4.31
CA LYS A 87 -23.97 -36.13 4.64
C LYS A 87 -24.64 -34.91 3.99
N ARG A 88 -23.93 -33.79 3.82
CA ARG A 88 -24.43 -32.63 3.04
C ARG A 88 -24.50 -32.93 1.54
N PHE A 89 -23.51 -33.65 1.01
CA PHE A 89 -23.48 -34.12 -0.38
C PHE A 89 -24.62 -35.12 -0.68
N GLU A 90 -24.86 -36.08 0.20
CA GLU A 90 -26.01 -37.02 0.14
C GLU A 90 -27.37 -36.30 0.27
N SER A 91 -27.46 -35.26 1.11
CA SER A 91 -28.67 -34.45 1.26
C SER A 91 -28.98 -33.63 0.00
N LEU A 92 -27.94 -33.09 -0.66
CA LEU A 92 -28.03 -32.42 -1.95
C LEU A 92 -28.46 -33.40 -3.06
N LEU A 93 -27.87 -34.59 -3.11
CA LEU A 93 -28.26 -35.63 -4.07
C LEU A 93 -29.72 -36.12 -3.89
N ARG A 94 -30.22 -36.18 -2.64
CA ARG A 94 -31.62 -36.53 -2.34
C ARG A 94 -32.61 -35.42 -2.71
N GLN A 95 -32.19 -34.15 -2.70
CA GLN A 95 -33.00 -33.03 -3.20
C GLN A 95 -33.10 -32.99 -4.73
N PHE A 96 -32.11 -33.55 -5.45
CA PHE A 96 -32.06 -33.50 -6.92
C PHE A 96 -32.50 -34.79 -7.67
N GLY A 97 -32.92 -35.86 -6.96
CA GLY A 97 -33.17 -37.16 -7.59
C GLY A 97 -34.47 -37.87 -7.20
N LYS A 98 -35.61 -37.53 -7.82
CA LYS A 98 -36.73 -38.47 -8.03
C LYS A 98 -37.13 -38.49 -9.50
N ARG A 99 -36.44 -39.30 -10.30
CA ARG A 99 -36.99 -40.00 -11.47
C ARG A 99 -36.03 -41.13 -11.87
N LYS A 100 -36.51 -42.36 -11.73
CA LYS A 100 -35.86 -43.59 -12.20
C LYS A 100 -35.75 -43.56 -13.72
N LEU A 101 -34.58 -43.86 -14.27
CA LEU A 101 -34.44 -44.43 -15.61
C LEU A 101 -33.40 -45.56 -15.53
N ALA A 102 -33.81 -46.74 -15.96
CA ALA A 102 -33.07 -47.98 -15.89
C ALA A 102 -31.93 -48.00 -16.92
N TYR A 103 -30.76 -48.47 -16.48
CA TYR A 103 -29.59 -48.69 -17.32
C TYR A 103 -29.67 -50.09 -17.96
N ARG A 104 -29.46 -50.19 -19.27
CA ARG A 104 -29.17 -51.45 -19.99
C ARG A 104 -27.76 -51.31 -20.57
N GLU A 105 -26.88 -52.25 -20.23
CA GLU A 105 -25.54 -52.39 -20.80
C GLU A 105 -25.61 -52.85 -22.26
N GLY A 106 -24.76 -52.26 -23.11
CA GLY A 106 -24.39 -52.78 -24.43
C GLY A 106 -24.89 -51.95 -25.62
N SER A 107 -24.05 -51.04 -26.13
CA SER A 107 -23.92 -50.73 -27.57
C SER A 107 -22.75 -49.76 -27.81
N GLN A 108 -22.13 -49.91 -28.98
CA GLN A 108 -20.89 -49.28 -29.46
C GLN A 108 -20.96 -47.74 -29.51
N ILE A 109 -19.80 -47.12 -29.31
CA ILE A 109 -19.55 -45.70 -29.56
C ILE A 109 -19.26 -45.53 -31.06
N ASP A 110 -20.20 -44.95 -31.80
CA ASP A 110 -19.98 -44.38 -33.13
C ASP A 110 -20.27 -42.87 -33.08
N GLU A 111 -19.31 -42.11 -33.60
CA GLU A 111 -19.35 -40.75 -34.19
C GLU A 111 -20.09 -39.59 -33.47
N TRP A 112 -19.31 -38.56 -33.11
CA TRP A 112 -19.80 -37.20 -32.79
C TRP A 112 -19.92 -36.35 -34.08
N PRO A 113 -20.91 -35.42 -34.19
CA PRO A 113 -21.09 -34.61 -35.39
C PRO A 113 -20.06 -33.47 -35.50
N GLN A 114 -19.29 -33.46 -36.59
CA GLN A 114 -18.54 -32.30 -37.07
C GLN A 114 -19.48 -31.24 -37.67
N THR A 115 -20.03 -30.37 -36.84
CA THR A 115 -20.70 -29.15 -37.32
C THR A 115 -20.45 -28.00 -36.36
N ILE A 116 -19.30 -27.33 -36.52
CA ILE A 116 -19.03 -25.88 -36.37
C ILE A 116 -17.68 -25.57 -37.09
N ILE A 117 -17.43 -26.16 -38.27
CA ILE A 117 -16.35 -25.71 -39.16
C ILE A 117 -16.81 -25.97 -40.59
N ARG A 118 -17.62 -25.07 -41.15
CA ARG A 118 -17.86 -24.88 -42.59
C ARG A 118 -18.85 -23.74 -42.80
N ASP A 119 -18.37 -22.51 -42.68
CA ASP A 119 -18.72 -21.48 -43.66
C ASP A 119 -17.76 -20.29 -43.56
N SER A 120 -16.61 -20.40 -44.23
CA SER A 120 -15.66 -19.28 -44.37
C SER A 120 -14.97 -19.30 -45.73
N ARG A 121 -15.67 -19.75 -46.78
CA ARG A 121 -15.20 -19.58 -48.16
C ARG A 121 -16.36 -19.29 -49.09
N LYS A 122 -16.69 -18.01 -49.21
CA LYS A 122 -17.08 -17.32 -50.46
C LYS A 122 -17.32 -15.85 -50.17
N VAL A 123 -16.29 -15.03 -50.32
CA VAL A 123 -16.47 -13.60 -50.62
C VAL A 123 -15.46 -13.23 -51.69
N HIS A 124 -15.96 -12.94 -52.88
CA HIS A 124 -15.25 -12.16 -53.89
C HIS A 124 -15.95 -10.79 -54.03
N PRO A 125 -15.21 -9.72 -54.39
CA PRO A 125 -15.66 -8.34 -54.22
C PRO A 125 -16.30 -7.79 -55.50
N ILE A 126 -17.44 -7.09 -55.42
CA ILE A 126 -17.92 -6.20 -56.49
C ILE A 126 -18.65 -4.97 -55.89
N MET A 127 -18.29 -3.79 -56.42
CA MET A 127 -18.87 -2.47 -56.17
C MET A 127 -20.33 -2.33 -56.63
N GLY A 128 -21.07 -1.36 -56.08
CA GLY A 128 -22.21 -0.75 -56.76
C GLY A 128 -23.36 -0.32 -55.83
N ALA A 129 -23.63 0.98 -55.80
CA ALA A 129 -24.74 1.61 -55.09
C ALA A 129 -26.12 1.26 -55.68
N SER A 130 -27.14 1.05 -54.82
CA SER A 130 -28.45 1.74 -54.84
C SER A 130 -29.52 0.96 -54.08
N GLN A 131 -30.33 1.72 -53.34
CA GLN A 131 -31.54 1.41 -52.55
C GLN A 131 -32.37 0.16 -52.90
N VAL A 132 -32.74 -0.64 -51.88
CA VAL A 132 -34.06 -1.29 -51.70
C VAL A 132 -34.31 -1.50 -50.18
N GLU A 133 -35.54 -1.24 -49.73
CA GLU A 133 -36.09 -1.30 -48.36
C GLU A 133 -36.01 -2.68 -47.65
N PRO A 134 -36.14 -2.72 -46.29
CA PRO A 134 -35.83 -3.91 -45.49
C PRO A 134 -37.03 -4.87 -45.37
N LEU A 135 -36.78 -6.15 -45.64
CA LEU A 135 -37.66 -7.24 -45.21
C LEU A 135 -37.22 -7.70 -43.82
N GLY A 136 -38.11 -7.47 -42.86
CA GLY A 136 -37.91 -7.77 -41.45
C GLY A 136 -37.80 -9.25 -41.11
N GLY A 137 -37.22 -9.49 -39.93
CA GLY A 137 -37.23 -10.79 -39.25
C GLY A 137 -35.84 -11.34 -38.97
N ARG A 138 -35.07 -10.69 -38.10
CA ARG A 138 -33.92 -11.28 -37.38
C ARG A 138 -33.48 -10.40 -36.19
N GLU A 139 -34.41 -10.16 -35.28
CA GLU A 139 -34.12 -9.78 -33.89
C GLU A 139 -34.75 -10.90 -33.05
N ASP A 140 -33.98 -11.52 -32.14
CA ASP A 140 -34.44 -12.34 -30.98
C ASP A 140 -33.37 -13.31 -30.43
N TYR A 141 -32.10 -13.12 -30.75
CA TYR A 141 -31.01 -13.80 -30.02
C TYR A 141 -29.83 -12.85 -29.84
N PHE A 142 -29.95 -11.76 -29.07
CA PHE A 142 -28.82 -11.07 -28.39
C PHE A 142 -29.27 -9.89 -27.49
N GLU A 143 -30.44 -9.94 -26.85
CA GLU A 143 -30.80 -8.97 -25.81
C GLU A 143 -31.18 -9.69 -24.50
N LEU A 144 -30.17 -10.13 -23.77
CA LEU A 144 -30.22 -10.11 -22.32
C LEU A 144 -29.46 -8.86 -21.88
N ALA A 145 -30.07 -7.70 -22.15
CA ALA A 145 -29.60 -6.43 -21.60
C ALA A 145 -29.48 -6.59 -20.08
N LEU A 146 -28.29 -6.31 -19.55
CA LEU A 146 -28.10 -6.14 -18.12
C LEU A 146 -29.17 -5.16 -17.62
N LYS A 147 -29.93 -5.55 -16.59
CA LYS A 147 -31.09 -4.79 -16.09
C LYS A 147 -30.78 -3.33 -15.73
N GLU A 148 -29.52 -3.00 -15.51
CA GLU A 148 -29.01 -1.63 -15.41
C GLU A 148 -27.63 -1.55 -16.09
N PRO A 149 -27.32 -0.46 -16.82
CA PRO A 149 -25.99 -0.25 -17.39
C PRO A 149 -24.93 -0.09 -16.29
N PHE A 150 -23.69 -0.46 -16.60
CA PHE A 150 -22.56 -0.20 -15.70
C PHE A 150 -22.30 1.30 -15.58
N LEU A 151 -21.78 1.73 -14.43
CA LEU A 151 -21.24 3.07 -14.33
C LEU A 151 -20.06 3.23 -15.29
N GLN A 152 -20.01 4.36 -15.97
CA GLN A 152 -18.95 4.75 -16.86
C GLN A 152 -17.83 5.43 -16.08
N GLU A 153 -16.63 5.15 -16.53
CA GLU A 153 -15.41 5.75 -16.04
C GLU A 153 -15.32 7.17 -16.60
N VAL A 154 -14.96 8.14 -15.76
CA VAL A 154 -14.62 9.46 -16.27
C VAL A 154 -13.22 9.45 -16.87
N SER A 155 -12.98 10.28 -17.88
CA SER A 155 -11.65 10.40 -18.49
C SER A 155 -10.66 11.00 -17.49
N LEU A 156 -9.44 10.46 -17.44
CA LEU A 156 -8.34 11.09 -16.71
C LEU A 156 -8.04 12.50 -17.21
N HIS A 157 -8.29 12.77 -18.50
CA HIS A 157 -8.12 14.11 -19.10
C HIS A 157 -9.01 15.17 -18.45
N ASP A 158 -10.12 14.75 -17.84
CA ASP A 158 -11.13 15.63 -17.26
C ASP A 158 -10.95 15.81 -15.74
N VAL A 159 -9.99 15.15 -15.09
CA VAL A 159 -9.78 15.20 -13.63
C VAL A 159 -8.40 15.76 -13.30
N VAL A 160 -8.38 16.94 -12.68
CA VAL A 160 -7.15 17.59 -12.22
C VAL A 160 -7.09 17.54 -10.70
N LEU A 161 -6.06 16.90 -10.15
CA LEU A 161 -5.80 16.90 -8.70
C LEU A 161 -5.25 18.26 -8.28
N HIS A 162 -5.61 18.73 -7.09
CA HIS A 162 -5.03 19.99 -6.57
C HIS A 162 -3.64 19.72 -5.97
N ASP A 163 -2.64 20.52 -6.34
CA ASP A 163 -1.23 20.34 -5.94
C ASP A 163 -0.99 20.43 -4.42
N ASP A 164 -1.88 21.12 -3.70
CA ASP A 164 -1.85 21.24 -2.24
C ASP A 164 -2.44 20.02 -1.52
N SER A 165 -3.02 19.07 -2.25
CA SER A 165 -3.49 17.79 -1.71
C SER A 165 -2.38 16.75 -1.61
N THR A 166 -2.54 15.75 -0.73
CA THR A 166 -1.61 14.62 -0.62
C THR A 166 -1.49 13.85 -1.94
N HIS A 167 -2.60 13.67 -2.65
CA HIS A 167 -2.64 12.96 -3.94
C HIS A 167 -1.93 13.75 -5.04
N GLY A 168 -2.17 15.07 -5.13
CA GLY A 168 -1.48 15.95 -6.07
C GLY A 168 0.04 15.98 -5.86
N ARG A 169 0.51 16.09 -4.60
CA ARG A 169 1.95 16.00 -4.29
C ARG A 169 2.57 14.65 -4.68
N ALA A 170 1.85 13.54 -4.44
CA ALA A 170 2.34 12.21 -4.78
C ALA A 170 2.42 12.00 -6.31
N GLN A 171 1.41 12.49 -7.05
CA GLN A 171 1.41 12.51 -8.52
C GLN A 171 2.57 13.36 -9.07
N GLN A 172 2.78 14.55 -8.52
CA GLN A 172 3.88 15.44 -8.93
C GLN A 172 5.26 14.81 -8.66
N THR A 173 5.45 14.18 -7.50
CA THR A 173 6.69 13.45 -7.16
C THR A 173 6.97 12.33 -8.18
N ASN A 174 5.92 11.66 -8.67
CA ASN A 174 6.04 10.65 -9.70
C ASN A 174 6.32 11.23 -11.09
N LEU A 175 5.70 12.36 -11.45
CA LEU A 175 6.00 13.09 -12.69
C LEU A 175 7.48 13.48 -12.76
N GLU A 176 8.03 13.99 -11.66
CA GLU A 176 9.46 14.30 -11.55
C GLU A 176 10.35 13.09 -11.81
N TYR A 177 9.95 11.91 -11.32
CA TYR A 177 10.69 10.68 -11.57
C TYR A 177 10.61 10.23 -13.03
N LEU A 178 9.41 10.23 -13.63
CA LEU A 178 9.23 9.85 -15.04
C LEU A 178 9.99 10.77 -15.99
N LEU A 179 10.06 12.07 -15.67
CA LEU A 179 10.87 13.04 -16.42
C LEU A 179 12.38 12.86 -16.21
N MET A 180 12.81 12.25 -15.11
CA MET A 180 14.23 11.97 -14.83
C MET A 180 14.80 10.84 -15.68
N LEU A 181 13.95 9.92 -16.15
CA LEU A 181 14.38 8.76 -16.92
C LEU A 181 14.79 9.16 -18.35
N ASP A 182 15.98 8.73 -18.74
CA ASP A 182 16.54 8.90 -20.08
C ASP A 182 15.93 7.92 -21.09
N ILE A 183 15.56 8.45 -22.27
CA ILE A 183 14.90 7.71 -23.34
C ILE A 183 15.83 6.63 -23.91
N ASP A 184 17.07 6.97 -24.24
CA ASP A 184 18.01 6.04 -24.86
C ASP A 184 18.33 4.87 -23.93
N ARG A 185 18.41 5.12 -22.61
CA ARG A 185 18.55 4.07 -21.59
C ARG A 185 17.32 3.18 -21.47
N LEU A 186 16.11 3.74 -21.55
CA LEU A 186 14.86 2.96 -21.52
C LEU A 186 14.80 1.97 -22.70
N VAL A 187 15.10 2.43 -23.92
CA VAL A 187 14.99 1.59 -25.13
C VAL A 187 16.26 0.81 -25.46
N TRP A 188 17.30 0.90 -24.62
CA TRP A 188 18.62 0.33 -24.90
C TRP A 188 18.57 -1.17 -25.23
N SER A 189 17.89 -1.97 -24.40
CA SER A 189 17.80 -3.43 -24.57
C SER A 189 16.91 -3.84 -25.75
N PHE A 190 15.93 -3.01 -26.12
CA PHE A 190 15.11 -3.20 -27.32
C PHE A 190 15.95 -2.99 -28.58
N ARG A 191 16.70 -1.89 -28.65
CA ARG A 191 17.63 -1.59 -29.75
C ARG A 191 18.71 -2.66 -29.89
N SER A 192 19.26 -3.13 -28.77
CA SER A 192 20.23 -4.23 -28.79
C SER A 192 19.63 -5.51 -29.36
N THR A 193 18.36 -5.81 -29.06
CA THR A 193 17.68 -7.02 -29.56
C THR A 193 17.34 -6.91 -31.04
N SER A 194 17.05 -5.71 -31.54
CA SER A 194 16.76 -5.43 -32.95
C SER A 194 18.02 -5.14 -33.79
N ASN A 195 19.23 -5.27 -33.24
CA ASN A 195 20.50 -4.93 -33.90
C ASN A 195 20.62 -3.45 -34.34
N LEU A 196 19.92 -2.54 -33.66
CA LEU A 196 20.07 -1.10 -33.84
C LEU A 196 21.18 -0.53 -32.95
N SER A 197 21.64 0.70 -33.26
CA SER A 197 22.60 1.43 -32.42
C SER A 197 22.02 1.65 -31.02
N THR A 198 22.85 1.48 -29.97
CA THR A 198 22.44 1.61 -28.56
C THR A 198 23.17 2.75 -27.84
N PRO A 199 22.78 4.03 -28.08
CA PRO A 199 23.35 5.17 -27.36
C PRO A 199 23.23 5.02 -25.83
N GLY A 200 24.24 5.52 -25.11
CA GLY A 200 24.26 5.50 -23.65
C GLY A 200 24.52 4.11 -23.05
N SER A 201 23.99 3.88 -21.84
CA SER A 201 24.16 2.64 -21.08
C SER A 201 22.82 2.14 -20.53
N PRO A 202 22.59 0.83 -20.46
CA PRO A 202 21.34 0.29 -19.96
C PRO A 202 21.08 0.69 -18.49
N TYR A 203 19.82 0.59 -18.07
CA TYR A 203 19.47 0.61 -16.66
C TYR A 203 19.90 -0.68 -15.95
N GLY A 204 20.08 -0.61 -14.63
CA GLY A 204 20.41 -1.78 -13.82
C GLY A 204 19.19 -2.53 -13.31
N GLY A 205 19.37 -3.23 -12.18
CA GLY A 205 18.29 -3.99 -11.56
C GLY A 205 17.69 -5.04 -12.50
N TRP A 206 16.36 -5.14 -12.51
CA TRP A 206 15.64 -6.07 -13.40
C TRP A 206 15.59 -5.62 -14.87
N GLU A 207 16.02 -4.39 -15.18
CA GLU A 207 16.21 -3.88 -16.54
C GLU A 207 17.64 -4.09 -17.08
N SER A 208 18.54 -4.68 -16.27
CA SER A 208 19.87 -5.07 -16.71
C SER A 208 19.83 -5.93 -17.99
N PRO A 209 20.80 -5.78 -18.92
CA PRO A 209 20.86 -6.59 -20.14
C PRO A 209 20.90 -8.10 -19.92
N THR A 210 21.33 -8.55 -18.74
CA THR A 210 21.40 -9.97 -18.37
C THR A 210 20.14 -10.49 -17.69
N SER A 211 19.21 -9.61 -17.32
CA SER A 211 17.93 -9.99 -16.69
C SER A 211 16.97 -10.56 -17.73
N GLU A 212 16.36 -11.71 -17.45
CA GLU A 212 15.32 -12.30 -18.33
C GLU A 212 14.01 -11.50 -18.30
N LEU A 213 13.78 -10.65 -17.30
CA LEU A 213 12.59 -9.79 -17.19
C LEU A 213 12.70 -8.43 -17.89
N ARG A 214 13.89 -8.04 -18.36
CA ARG A 214 14.14 -6.70 -18.95
C ARG A 214 13.10 -6.31 -20.01
N GLY A 215 12.79 -5.02 -20.09
CA GLY A 215 11.73 -4.44 -20.90
C GLY A 215 10.38 -4.34 -20.19
N HIS A 216 10.18 -5.05 -19.07
CA HIS A 216 8.91 -4.99 -18.35
C HIS A 216 8.63 -3.61 -17.77
N PHE A 217 9.64 -2.93 -17.22
CA PHE A 217 9.48 -1.60 -16.66
C PHE A 217 9.23 -0.57 -17.77
N VAL A 218 9.81 -0.78 -18.96
CA VAL A 218 9.53 0.09 -20.12
C VAL A 218 8.06 -0.01 -20.54
N GLY A 219 7.47 -1.21 -20.49
CA GLY A 219 6.02 -1.38 -20.65
C GLY A 219 5.20 -0.59 -19.61
N HIS A 220 5.58 -0.69 -18.33
CA HIS A 220 4.96 0.11 -17.26
C HIS A 220 5.16 1.63 -17.45
N TYR A 221 6.33 2.06 -17.94
CA TYR A 221 6.63 3.46 -18.22
C TYR A 221 5.70 4.02 -19.30
N LEU A 222 5.42 3.26 -20.36
CA LEU A 222 4.46 3.66 -21.39
C LEU A 222 3.07 3.91 -20.80
N SER A 223 2.56 3.00 -19.96
CA SER A 223 1.28 3.19 -19.25
C SER A 223 1.32 4.41 -18.34
N ALA A 224 2.31 4.51 -17.46
CA ALA A 224 2.44 5.60 -16.50
C ALA A 224 2.56 6.97 -17.17
N ALA A 225 3.35 7.08 -18.25
CA ALA A 225 3.53 8.32 -18.98
C ALA A 225 2.25 8.78 -19.69
N ALA A 226 1.48 7.85 -20.28
CA ALA A 226 0.18 8.17 -20.87
C ALA A 226 -0.85 8.61 -19.81
N GLN A 227 -0.90 7.90 -18.68
CA GLN A 227 -1.80 8.19 -17.57
C GLN A 227 -1.50 9.55 -16.93
N ILE A 228 -0.22 9.85 -16.68
CA ILE A 228 0.17 11.12 -16.05
C ILE A 228 0.02 12.28 -17.01
N TRP A 229 0.28 12.09 -18.31
CA TRP A 229 -0.03 13.11 -19.31
C TRP A 229 -1.52 13.41 -19.31
N ALA A 230 -2.39 12.39 -19.34
CA ALA A 230 -3.83 12.60 -19.27
C ALA A 230 -4.24 13.37 -17.99
N SER A 231 -3.64 13.07 -16.84
CA SER A 231 -4.00 13.74 -15.58
C SER A 231 -3.45 15.16 -15.41
N THR A 232 -2.36 15.52 -16.10
CA THR A 232 -1.61 16.78 -15.84
C THR A 232 -1.49 17.70 -17.05
N HIS A 233 -1.73 17.18 -18.26
CA HIS A 233 -1.48 17.85 -19.54
C HIS A 233 -0.06 18.41 -19.67
N ASN A 234 0.93 17.75 -19.04
CA ASN A 234 2.31 18.18 -19.08
C ASN A 234 2.97 17.80 -20.44
N GLU A 235 3.24 18.81 -21.27
CA GLU A 235 3.79 18.61 -22.62
C GLU A 235 5.18 17.96 -22.63
N THR A 236 5.99 18.15 -21.57
CA THR A 236 7.34 17.55 -21.52
C THR A 236 7.26 16.02 -21.45
N ILE A 237 6.30 15.47 -20.69
CA ILE A 237 6.12 14.01 -20.64
C ILE A 237 5.49 13.49 -21.94
N TYR A 238 4.66 14.29 -22.61
CA TYR A 238 4.07 13.94 -23.91
C TYR A 238 5.16 13.75 -24.98
N ASP A 239 6.10 14.68 -25.06
CA ASP A 239 7.25 14.58 -25.98
C ASP A 239 8.10 13.35 -25.67
N LYS A 240 8.39 13.10 -24.38
CA LYS A 240 9.19 11.94 -23.96
C LYS A 240 8.52 10.62 -24.27
N MET A 241 7.24 10.45 -23.92
CA MET A 241 6.54 9.19 -24.14
C MET A 241 6.38 8.90 -25.64
N THR A 242 6.14 9.94 -26.46
CA THR A 242 6.07 9.82 -27.91
C THR A 242 7.41 9.37 -28.48
N ALA A 243 8.52 9.94 -28.02
CA ALA A 243 9.86 9.53 -28.44
C ALA A 243 10.20 8.07 -28.06
N VAL A 244 9.75 7.59 -26.90
CA VAL A 244 9.89 6.17 -26.52
C VAL A 244 9.09 5.28 -27.47
N VAL A 245 7.82 5.61 -27.75
CA VAL A 245 6.99 4.85 -28.71
C VAL A 245 7.65 4.81 -30.09
N ASP A 246 8.18 5.94 -30.57
CA ASP A 246 8.85 6.02 -31.87
C ASP A 246 10.10 5.13 -31.94
N ALA A 247 10.93 5.14 -30.90
CA ALA A 247 12.11 4.28 -30.84
C ALA A 247 11.75 2.78 -30.75
N LEU A 248 10.68 2.42 -30.02
CA LEU A 248 10.18 1.05 -29.97
C LEU A 248 9.56 0.62 -31.31
N PHE A 249 8.88 1.53 -32.01
CA PHE A 249 8.35 1.30 -33.34
C PHE A 249 9.47 0.98 -34.32
N GLU A 250 10.56 1.76 -34.34
CA GLU A 250 11.76 1.47 -35.14
C GLU A 250 12.33 0.07 -34.86
N CYS A 251 12.41 -0.31 -33.58
CA CYS A 251 12.88 -1.65 -33.19
C CYS A 251 11.97 -2.76 -33.74
N GLN A 252 10.65 -2.61 -33.66
CA GLN A 252 9.70 -3.59 -34.19
C GLN A 252 9.78 -3.70 -35.71
N GLN A 253 9.96 -2.56 -36.40
CA GLN A 253 10.09 -2.54 -37.86
C GLN A 253 11.38 -3.23 -38.32
N GLU A 254 12.51 -3.00 -37.65
CA GLU A 254 13.79 -3.67 -37.97
C GLU A 254 13.71 -5.19 -37.78
N ILE A 255 13.00 -5.66 -36.74
CA ILE A 255 12.75 -7.09 -36.54
C ILE A 255 11.83 -7.66 -37.64
N GLY A 256 10.88 -6.88 -38.14
CA GLY A 256 10.09 -7.20 -39.35
C GLY A 256 9.08 -8.34 -39.22
N THR A 257 8.83 -8.87 -38.02
CA THR A 257 7.91 -10.01 -37.77
C THR A 257 6.66 -9.66 -36.96
N GLY A 258 6.53 -8.41 -36.50
CA GLY A 258 5.53 -8.00 -35.50
C GLY A 258 5.96 -8.24 -34.05
N TYR A 259 7.04 -8.99 -33.82
CA TYR A 259 7.62 -9.17 -32.49
C TYR A 259 8.28 -7.90 -31.95
N LEU A 260 8.06 -7.62 -30.67
CA LEU A 260 8.72 -6.54 -29.93
C LEU A 260 8.99 -7.00 -28.48
N SER A 261 10.25 -6.97 -28.08
CA SER A 261 10.70 -7.21 -26.70
C SER A 261 12.12 -6.69 -26.52
N ALA A 262 12.55 -6.52 -25.27
CA ALA A 262 13.93 -6.25 -24.90
C ALA A 262 14.81 -7.52 -24.85
N PHE A 263 14.24 -8.69 -25.17
CA PHE A 263 14.91 -9.98 -25.20
C PHE A 263 14.56 -10.76 -26.48
N PRO A 264 15.39 -11.74 -26.91
CA PRO A 264 15.12 -12.53 -28.11
C PRO A 264 13.92 -13.48 -27.92
N SER A 265 13.25 -13.83 -29.02
CA SER A 265 12.08 -14.71 -29.02
C SER A 265 12.34 -16.13 -28.47
N GLU A 266 13.60 -16.53 -28.32
CA GLU A 266 14.00 -17.83 -27.75
C GLU A 266 13.47 -18.04 -26.32
N LEU A 267 13.25 -16.97 -25.54
CA LEU A 267 12.64 -17.11 -24.21
C LEU A 267 11.23 -17.73 -24.28
N PHE A 268 10.49 -17.47 -25.37
CA PHE A 268 9.21 -18.12 -25.61
C PHE A 268 9.36 -19.58 -26.06
N ASP A 269 10.45 -19.94 -26.77
CA ASP A 269 10.73 -21.33 -27.11
C ASP A 269 10.92 -22.17 -25.82
N ARG A 270 11.64 -21.62 -24.83
CA ARG A 270 11.79 -22.24 -23.50
C ARG A 270 10.47 -22.35 -22.76
N PHE A 271 9.69 -21.26 -22.73
CA PHE A 271 8.38 -21.21 -22.07
C PHE A 271 7.44 -22.32 -22.60
N GLU A 272 7.32 -22.44 -23.92
CA GLU A 272 6.45 -23.41 -24.59
C GLU A 272 6.95 -24.86 -24.44
N GLN A 273 8.27 -25.01 -24.32
CA GLN A 273 8.91 -26.26 -23.95
C GLN A 273 8.85 -26.56 -22.45
N VAL A 274 8.22 -25.70 -21.64
CA VAL A 274 8.11 -25.82 -20.18
C VAL A 274 9.50 -26.04 -19.55
N ARG A 275 10.45 -25.26 -20.05
CA ARG A 275 11.80 -25.14 -19.50
C ARG A 275 11.85 -23.86 -18.66
N PRO A 276 12.70 -23.83 -17.62
CA PRO A 276 12.83 -22.64 -16.78
C PRO A 276 13.09 -21.41 -17.64
N VAL A 277 12.36 -20.33 -17.42
CA VAL A 277 12.54 -19.00 -18.01
C VAL A 277 11.73 -18.01 -17.18
N TRP A 278 12.24 -16.80 -16.98
CA TRP A 278 11.54 -15.84 -16.12
C TRP A 278 10.46 -15.06 -16.89
N ALA A 279 9.20 -15.49 -16.70
CA ALA A 279 7.97 -14.73 -16.99
C ALA A 279 7.92 -13.90 -18.31
N PRO A 280 8.25 -14.47 -19.48
CA PRO A 280 8.33 -13.69 -20.72
C PRO A 280 6.97 -13.13 -21.19
N TYR A 281 5.86 -13.83 -20.92
CA TYR A 281 4.51 -13.31 -21.22
C TYR A 281 4.08 -12.17 -20.28
N TYR A 282 4.54 -12.16 -19.02
CA TYR A 282 4.34 -11.00 -18.14
C TYR A 282 4.94 -9.73 -18.74
N THR A 283 6.16 -9.82 -19.27
CA THR A 283 6.85 -8.66 -19.87
C THR A 283 6.11 -8.16 -21.12
N ILE A 284 5.70 -9.08 -21.99
CA ILE A 284 4.91 -8.72 -23.17
C ILE A 284 3.57 -8.09 -22.80
N HIS A 285 2.89 -8.61 -21.78
CA HIS A 285 1.68 -8.00 -21.27
C HIS A 285 1.92 -6.53 -20.89
N LYS A 286 3.01 -6.18 -20.19
CA LYS A 286 3.30 -4.77 -19.84
C LYS A 286 3.54 -3.91 -21.07
N ILE A 287 4.29 -4.41 -22.05
CA ILE A 287 4.57 -3.67 -23.28
C ILE A 287 3.26 -3.44 -24.05
N MET A 288 2.43 -4.47 -24.21
CA MET A 288 1.14 -4.35 -24.90
C MET A 288 0.18 -3.43 -24.16
N ALA A 289 0.07 -3.53 -22.83
CA ALA A 289 -0.79 -2.66 -22.02
C ALA A 289 -0.33 -1.19 -22.13
N GLY A 290 0.98 -0.95 -22.04
CA GLY A 290 1.57 0.36 -22.25
C GLY A 290 1.29 0.95 -23.63
N LEU A 291 1.38 0.14 -24.69
CA LEU A 291 1.05 0.57 -26.06
C LEU A 291 -0.45 0.87 -26.22
N LEU A 292 -1.33 0.09 -25.59
CA LEU A 292 -2.76 0.38 -25.60
C LEU A 292 -3.06 1.69 -24.86
N ASP A 293 -2.45 1.93 -23.71
CA ASP A 293 -2.61 3.20 -22.96
C ASP A 293 -2.07 4.40 -23.76
N GLN A 294 -0.96 4.23 -24.49
CA GLN A 294 -0.46 5.26 -25.41
C GLN A 294 -1.43 5.57 -26.55
N TYR A 295 -2.24 4.59 -26.98
CA TYR A 295 -3.30 4.83 -27.96
C TYR A 295 -4.54 5.48 -27.33
N THR A 296 -5.09 4.89 -26.28
CA THR A 296 -6.38 5.28 -25.68
C THR A 296 -6.28 6.59 -24.91
N LEU A 297 -5.20 6.78 -24.15
CA LEU A 297 -4.96 7.99 -23.36
C LEU A 297 -4.03 8.95 -24.10
N GLY A 298 -2.92 8.44 -24.64
CA GLY A 298 -1.84 9.17 -25.32
C GLY A 298 -2.16 9.66 -26.75
N ARG A 299 -3.26 9.17 -27.35
CA ARG A 299 -3.68 9.47 -28.73
C ARG A 299 -2.63 9.11 -29.81
N ASN A 300 -1.75 8.15 -29.53
CA ASN A 300 -0.70 7.70 -30.44
C ASN A 300 -1.15 6.48 -31.26
N SER A 301 -1.48 6.69 -32.54
CA SER A 301 -1.97 5.63 -33.44
C SER A 301 -0.90 4.59 -33.83
N LYS A 302 0.39 4.94 -33.77
CA LYS A 302 1.47 3.95 -33.99
C LYS A 302 1.42 2.86 -32.93
N ALA A 303 1.11 3.23 -31.69
CA ALA A 303 1.08 2.29 -30.57
C ALA A 303 0.04 1.17 -30.76
N LEU A 304 -1.16 1.49 -31.26
CA LEU A 304 -2.17 0.47 -31.59
C LEU A 304 -1.68 -0.46 -32.71
N THR A 305 -1.04 0.09 -33.75
CA THR A 305 -0.48 -0.71 -34.85
C THR A 305 0.56 -1.70 -34.34
N MET A 306 1.40 -1.28 -33.39
CA MET A 306 2.40 -2.13 -32.76
C MET A 306 1.75 -3.24 -31.94
N ALA A 307 0.76 -2.91 -31.11
CA ALA A 307 0.05 -3.87 -30.25
C ALA A 307 -0.70 -4.93 -31.08
N ILE A 308 -1.36 -4.52 -32.17
CA ILE A 308 -1.99 -5.43 -33.15
C ILE A 308 -0.95 -6.39 -33.73
N SER A 309 0.20 -5.86 -34.17
CA SER A 309 1.28 -6.68 -34.76
C SER A 309 1.85 -7.69 -33.76
N MET A 310 1.99 -7.29 -32.49
CA MET A 310 2.40 -8.19 -31.40
C MET A 310 1.34 -9.27 -31.15
N ALA A 311 0.07 -8.89 -31.05
CA ALA A 311 -1.03 -9.84 -30.83
C ALA A 311 -1.13 -10.86 -31.97
N ASP A 312 -0.91 -10.44 -33.21
CA ASP A 312 -0.88 -11.32 -34.38
C ASP A 312 0.29 -12.31 -34.30
N TYR A 313 1.49 -11.84 -33.96
CA TYR A 313 2.65 -12.70 -33.74
C TYR A 313 2.39 -13.77 -32.68
N PHE A 314 1.87 -13.38 -31.51
CA PHE A 314 1.60 -14.31 -30.40
C PHE A 314 0.40 -15.22 -30.68
N ASN A 315 -0.60 -14.74 -31.42
CA ASN A 315 -1.71 -15.59 -31.86
C ASN A 315 -1.21 -16.78 -32.66
N GLU A 316 -0.41 -16.53 -33.70
CA GLU A 316 0.13 -17.62 -34.51
C GLU A 316 1.01 -18.57 -33.69
N ARG A 317 1.80 -18.00 -32.78
CA ARG A 317 2.71 -18.77 -31.93
C ARG A 317 1.95 -19.71 -30.98
N VAL A 318 0.94 -19.21 -30.29
CA VAL A 318 0.07 -20.02 -29.42
C VAL A 318 -0.65 -21.11 -30.22
N LEU A 319 -1.21 -20.78 -31.39
CA LEU A 319 -1.86 -21.77 -32.24
C LEU A 319 -0.89 -22.87 -32.70
N ARG A 320 0.35 -22.53 -33.05
CA ARG A 320 1.40 -23.51 -33.38
C ARG A 320 1.74 -24.41 -32.20
N VAL A 321 1.80 -23.89 -30.97
CA VAL A 321 2.03 -24.70 -29.76
C VAL A 321 0.90 -25.71 -29.56
N ILE A 322 -0.34 -25.27 -29.76
CA ILE A 322 -1.52 -26.14 -29.64
C ILE A 322 -1.51 -27.22 -30.72
N GLU A 323 -1.12 -26.87 -31.96
CA GLU A 323 -1.02 -27.80 -33.08
C GLU A 323 0.13 -28.82 -32.91
N LEU A 324 1.31 -28.36 -32.49
CA LEU A 324 2.50 -29.21 -32.32
C LEU A 324 2.43 -30.08 -31.07
N TYR A 325 1.75 -29.60 -30.03
CA TYR A 325 1.60 -30.30 -28.75
C TYR A 325 0.13 -30.57 -28.46
N THR A 326 -0.52 -29.74 -27.63
CA THR A 326 -1.96 -29.75 -27.34
C THR A 326 -2.37 -28.43 -26.67
N ILE A 327 -3.69 -28.22 -26.47
CA ILE A 327 -4.19 -27.11 -25.66
C ILE A 327 -3.81 -27.25 -24.18
N GLU A 328 -3.79 -28.46 -23.64
CA GLU A 328 -3.35 -28.73 -22.27
C GLU A 328 -1.86 -28.39 -22.11
N ARG A 329 -1.05 -28.61 -23.14
CA ARG A 329 0.36 -28.19 -23.14
C ARG A 329 0.48 -26.67 -23.05
N HIS A 330 -0.31 -25.93 -23.82
CA HIS A 330 -0.36 -24.47 -23.72
C HIS A 330 -0.71 -24.03 -22.29
N TRP A 331 -1.80 -24.53 -21.71
CA TRP A 331 -2.16 -24.20 -20.33
C TRP A 331 -1.14 -24.67 -19.28
N GLN A 332 -0.43 -25.77 -19.53
CA GLN A 332 0.67 -26.21 -18.66
C GLN A 332 1.81 -25.17 -18.65
N SER A 333 2.10 -24.52 -19.77
CA SER A 333 3.12 -23.47 -19.83
C SER A 333 2.73 -22.21 -19.05
N LEU A 334 1.43 -21.92 -18.92
CA LEU A 334 0.91 -20.80 -18.11
C LEU A 334 1.01 -21.02 -16.58
N ASN A 335 1.69 -22.08 -16.13
CA ASN A 335 2.15 -22.16 -14.74
C ASN A 335 3.32 -21.21 -14.47
N GLU A 336 4.04 -20.81 -15.52
CA GLU A 336 4.91 -19.64 -15.47
C GLU A 336 4.06 -18.36 -15.61
N GLU A 337 4.52 -17.27 -15.00
CA GLU A 337 3.75 -16.04 -14.91
C GLU A 337 3.50 -15.38 -16.28
N THR A 338 2.22 -15.10 -16.57
CA THR A 338 1.78 -14.43 -17.81
C THR A 338 1.36 -12.98 -17.59
N GLY A 339 1.26 -12.53 -16.33
CA GLY A 339 0.48 -11.33 -16.00
C GLY A 339 -0.95 -11.39 -16.57
N GLY A 340 -1.53 -10.24 -16.87
CA GLY A 340 -2.84 -10.08 -17.51
C GLY A 340 -2.79 -10.14 -19.04
N MET A 341 -2.19 -11.19 -19.62
CA MET A 341 -2.28 -11.40 -21.08
C MET A 341 -3.73 -11.55 -21.55
N ASN A 342 -4.60 -12.19 -20.75
CA ASN A 342 -6.02 -12.25 -21.05
C ASN A 342 -6.67 -10.85 -21.03
N ASP A 343 -6.40 -10.06 -19.99
CA ASP A 343 -6.87 -8.67 -19.85
C ASP A 343 -6.53 -7.79 -21.07
N VAL A 344 -5.26 -7.67 -21.41
CA VAL A 344 -4.81 -6.80 -22.52
C VAL A 344 -5.36 -7.24 -23.88
N LEU A 345 -5.56 -8.54 -24.10
CA LEU A 345 -6.10 -9.07 -25.36
C LEU A 345 -7.63 -8.90 -25.44
N TYR A 346 -8.35 -9.01 -24.31
CA TYR A 346 -9.76 -8.65 -24.25
C TYR A 346 -9.96 -7.16 -24.53
N HIS A 347 -9.12 -6.30 -23.96
CA HIS A 347 -9.14 -4.87 -24.28
C HIS A 347 -8.81 -4.60 -25.75
N LEU A 348 -7.81 -5.28 -26.33
CA LEU A 348 -7.53 -5.15 -27.76
C LEU A 348 -8.74 -5.55 -28.63
N TYR A 349 -9.49 -6.60 -28.24
CA TYR A 349 -10.71 -6.97 -28.93
C TYR A 349 -11.76 -5.85 -28.93
N THR A 350 -11.97 -5.15 -27.81
CA THR A 350 -12.96 -4.04 -27.77
C THR A 350 -12.57 -2.87 -28.67
N LEU A 351 -11.28 -2.68 -28.93
CA LEU A 351 -10.78 -1.62 -29.80
C LEU A 351 -10.83 -1.97 -31.29
N THR A 352 -10.70 -3.25 -31.66
CA THR A 352 -10.59 -3.67 -33.06
C THR A 352 -11.79 -4.46 -33.59
N ASP A 353 -12.66 -4.95 -32.71
CA ASP A 353 -13.75 -5.90 -32.99
C ASP A 353 -13.30 -7.14 -33.79
N ASN A 354 -12.04 -7.58 -33.57
CA ASN A 354 -11.48 -8.72 -34.29
C ASN A 354 -11.58 -9.99 -33.43
N PRO A 355 -12.44 -10.97 -33.79
CA PRO A 355 -12.72 -12.14 -32.95
C PRO A 355 -11.49 -13.03 -32.69
N LYS A 356 -10.42 -12.86 -33.48
CA LYS A 356 -9.12 -13.48 -33.24
C LYS A 356 -8.56 -13.13 -31.85
N TYR A 357 -8.66 -11.87 -31.44
CA TYR A 357 -8.13 -11.41 -30.15
C TYR A 357 -8.99 -11.87 -28.99
N LEU A 358 -10.31 -11.95 -29.18
CA LEU A 358 -11.21 -12.58 -28.20
C LEU A 358 -10.83 -14.05 -27.95
N THR A 359 -10.55 -14.78 -29.03
CA THR A 359 -10.13 -16.19 -28.96
C THR A 359 -8.76 -16.33 -28.28
N LEU A 360 -7.79 -15.49 -28.66
CA LEU A 360 -6.46 -15.53 -28.04
C LEU A 360 -6.53 -15.17 -26.55
N ALA A 361 -7.31 -14.16 -26.16
CA ALA A 361 -7.53 -13.79 -24.76
C ALA A 361 -8.05 -14.98 -23.95
N HIS A 362 -9.03 -15.71 -24.49
CA HIS A 362 -9.56 -16.90 -23.86
C HIS A 362 -8.51 -18.01 -23.66
N LEU A 363 -7.56 -18.17 -24.58
CA LEU A 363 -6.47 -19.14 -24.41
C LEU A 363 -5.53 -18.78 -23.25
N PHE A 364 -5.53 -17.53 -22.78
CA PHE A 364 -4.83 -17.09 -21.57
C PHE A 364 -5.69 -17.12 -20.29
N ASP A 365 -6.98 -17.45 -20.37
CA ASP A 365 -7.79 -17.73 -19.19
C ASP A 365 -7.32 -19.04 -18.55
N LYS A 366 -6.52 -18.97 -17.49
CA LYS A 366 -5.93 -20.15 -16.82
C LYS A 366 -7.01 -20.98 -16.10
N PRO A 367 -7.45 -22.14 -16.64
CA PRO A 367 -8.63 -22.83 -16.11
C PRO A 367 -8.40 -23.44 -14.72
N CYS A 368 -7.16 -23.82 -14.39
CA CYS A 368 -6.84 -24.42 -13.09
C CYS A 368 -6.95 -23.44 -11.91
N PHE A 369 -6.84 -22.13 -12.18
CA PHE A 369 -7.03 -21.10 -11.15
C PHE A 369 -8.46 -20.55 -11.19
N LEU A 370 -8.92 -20.07 -12.35
CA LEU A 370 -10.27 -19.51 -12.50
C LEU A 370 -11.36 -20.56 -12.24
N GLY A 371 -11.10 -21.84 -12.52
CA GLY A 371 -12.00 -22.95 -12.23
C GLY A 371 -12.22 -23.18 -10.73
N LEU A 372 -11.22 -22.93 -9.88
CA LEU A 372 -11.38 -23.00 -8.42
C LEU A 372 -12.32 -21.90 -7.91
N LEU A 373 -12.15 -20.69 -8.44
CA LEU A 373 -13.01 -19.55 -8.14
C LEU A 373 -14.44 -19.75 -8.69
N ALA A 374 -14.57 -20.37 -9.87
CA ALA A 374 -15.84 -20.70 -10.49
C ALA A 374 -16.70 -21.64 -9.63
N VAL A 375 -16.06 -22.59 -8.93
CA VAL A 375 -16.73 -23.49 -7.98
C VAL A 375 -16.79 -22.91 -6.56
N GLN A 376 -16.39 -21.64 -6.37
CA GLN A 376 -16.38 -20.93 -5.09
C GLN A 376 -15.58 -21.65 -3.99
N ALA A 377 -14.43 -22.22 -4.37
CA ALA A 377 -13.50 -22.82 -3.44
C ALA A 377 -12.43 -21.80 -3.02
N ASP A 378 -12.34 -21.50 -1.72
CA ASP A 378 -11.21 -20.76 -1.17
C ASP A 378 -10.00 -21.70 -1.08
N SER A 379 -9.09 -21.59 -2.05
CA SER A 379 -7.89 -22.42 -2.17
C SER A 379 -6.71 -21.59 -2.67
N LEU A 380 -6.60 -20.33 -2.19
CA LEU A 380 -5.55 -19.40 -2.60
C LEU A 380 -4.18 -19.70 -1.98
N SER A 381 -4.13 -20.38 -0.83
CA SER A 381 -2.88 -20.66 -0.10
C SER A 381 -1.82 -21.31 -1.00
N GLY A 382 -0.62 -20.76 -0.99
CA GLY A 382 0.52 -21.22 -1.79
C GLY A 382 0.56 -20.69 -3.23
N PHE A 383 -0.47 -20.02 -3.73
CA PHE A 383 -0.38 -19.33 -5.02
C PHE A 383 0.38 -18.00 -4.86
N HIS A 384 1.24 -17.71 -5.85
CA HIS A 384 1.89 -16.40 -5.98
C HIS A 384 0.82 -15.34 -6.30
N ALA A 385 0.64 -14.37 -5.42
CA ALA A 385 -0.54 -13.50 -5.44
C ALA A 385 -0.59 -12.66 -6.72
N ASN A 386 0.51 -11.96 -7.04
CA ASN A 386 0.54 -11.03 -8.17
C ASN A 386 0.52 -11.71 -9.55
N THR A 387 0.85 -13.00 -9.63
CA THR A 387 0.64 -13.79 -10.87
C THR A 387 -0.84 -14.01 -11.15
N HIS A 388 -1.64 -14.18 -10.10
CA HIS A 388 -3.01 -14.68 -10.21
C HIS A 388 -4.07 -13.57 -10.17
N ILE A 389 -3.83 -12.46 -9.47
CA ILE A 389 -4.77 -11.32 -9.46
C ILE A 389 -5.03 -10.77 -10.87
N PRO A 390 -4.02 -10.57 -11.76
CA PRO A 390 -4.26 -10.11 -13.13
C PRO A 390 -5.15 -11.04 -13.99
N LEU A 391 -5.14 -12.35 -13.72
CA LEU A 391 -6.03 -13.29 -14.40
C LEU A 391 -7.50 -13.00 -14.06
N VAL A 392 -7.76 -12.58 -12.82
CA VAL A 392 -9.10 -12.15 -12.37
C VAL A 392 -9.48 -10.82 -13.03
N VAL A 393 -8.54 -9.89 -13.22
CA VAL A 393 -8.79 -8.66 -13.99
C VAL A 393 -9.23 -9.00 -15.42
N GLY A 394 -8.55 -9.93 -16.11
CA GLY A 394 -8.96 -10.38 -17.43
C GLY A 394 -10.31 -11.10 -17.45
N ALA A 395 -10.63 -11.86 -16.40
CA ALA A 395 -11.97 -12.41 -16.21
C ALA A 395 -13.05 -11.31 -16.10
N GLN A 396 -12.74 -10.17 -15.47
CA GLN A 396 -13.68 -9.06 -15.42
C GLN A 396 -13.94 -8.45 -16.80
N MET A 397 -12.88 -8.24 -17.59
CA MET A 397 -13.02 -7.76 -18.97
C MET A 397 -13.86 -8.70 -19.81
N ARG A 398 -13.66 -10.02 -19.66
CA ARG A 398 -14.49 -11.01 -20.34
C ARG A 398 -15.97 -10.85 -20.00
N PHE A 399 -16.32 -10.67 -18.72
CA PHE A 399 -17.72 -10.44 -18.34
C PHE A 399 -18.30 -9.18 -18.99
N GLU A 400 -17.56 -8.08 -19.06
CA GLU A 400 -18.05 -6.85 -19.70
C GLU A 400 -18.33 -7.06 -21.19
N ILE A 401 -17.48 -7.85 -21.85
CA ILE A 401 -17.57 -8.10 -23.29
C ILE A 401 -18.66 -9.11 -23.64
N THR A 402 -18.73 -10.23 -22.90
CA THR A 402 -19.56 -11.39 -23.28
C THR A 402 -20.87 -11.48 -22.50
N GLY A 403 -20.99 -10.76 -21.37
CA GLY A 403 -22.12 -10.88 -20.44
C GLY A 403 -22.18 -12.21 -19.67
N GLU A 404 -21.14 -13.06 -19.76
CA GLU A 404 -21.09 -14.36 -19.10
C GLU A 404 -21.02 -14.20 -17.56
N LYS A 405 -22.17 -14.31 -16.89
CA LYS A 405 -22.29 -14.09 -15.44
C LYS A 405 -21.30 -14.89 -14.58
N LEU A 406 -20.84 -16.05 -15.04
CA LEU A 406 -19.82 -16.84 -14.37
C LEU A 406 -18.58 -16.01 -13.99
N TYR A 407 -18.12 -15.13 -14.87
CA TYR A 407 -16.91 -14.34 -14.64
C TYR A 407 -17.14 -13.17 -13.67
N LYS A 408 -18.37 -12.65 -13.60
CA LYS A 408 -18.79 -11.74 -12.52
C LYS A 408 -18.79 -12.45 -11.17
N ASP A 409 -19.31 -13.67 -11.12
CA ASP A 409 -19.38 -14.47 -9.89
C ASP A 409 -17.97 -14.88 -9.42
N ILE A 410 -17.06 -15.26 -10.33
CA ILE A 410 -15.62 -15.50 -10.06
C ILE A 410 -14.98 -14.28 -9.40
N SER A 411 -15.14 -13.10 -10.02
CA SER A 411 -14.49 -11.87 -9.57
C SER A 411 -15.03 -11.40 -8.22
N SER A 412 -16.35 -11.50 -8.03
CA SER A 412 -17.00 -11.15 -6.76
C SER A 412 -16.55 -12.08 -5.64
N PHE A 413 -16.52 -13.39 -5.89
CA PHE A 413 -16.05 -14.39 -4.91
C PHE A 413 -14.59 -14.18 -4.56
N PHE A 414 -13.71 -13.95 -5.55
CA PHE A 414 -12.30 -13.67 -5.33
C PHE A 414 -12.08 -12.44 -4.43
N MET A 415 -12.78 -11.35 -4.72
CA MET A 415 -12.73 -10.14 -3.91
C MET A 415 -13.19 -10.39 -2.47
N ASP A 416 -14.28 -11.14 -2.29
CA ASP A 416 -14.81 -11.47 -0.97
C ASP A 416 -13.83 -12.33 -0.16
N ILE A 417 -13.21 -13.36 -0.74
CA ILE A 417 -12.22 -14.20 -0.01
C ILE A 417 -10.96 -13.39 0.34
N VAL A 418 -10.36 -12.67 -0.61
CA VAL A 418 -9.12 -11.92 -0.34
C VAL A 418 -9.37 -10.86 0.74
N SER A 419 -10.46 -10.11 0.62
CA SER A 419 -10.79 -9.05 1.56
C SER A 419 -11.19 -9.58 2.95
N THR A 420 -11.77 -10.77 3.08
CA THR A 420 -12.24 -11.29 4.37
C THR A 420 -11.26 -12.20 5.09
N SER A 421 -10.32 -12.85 4.39
CA SER A 421 -9.40 -13.82 5.01
C SER A 421 -7.91 -13.60 4.74
N HIS A 422 -7.52 -12.83 3.72
CA HIS A 422 -6.11 -12.70 3.30
C HIS A 422 -5.56 -11.26 3.26
N SER A 423 -6.32 -10.25 3.68
CA SER A 423 -5.86 -8.85 3.58
C SER A 423 -5.48 -8.21 4.93
N TYR A 424 -4.39 -7.46 4.96
CA TYR A 424 -3.99 -6.61 6.07
C TYR A 424 -4.95 -5.40 6.24
N PRO A 425 -4.88 -4.64 7.35
CA PRO A 425 -5.69 -3.45 7.59
C PRO A 425 -5.53 -2.35 6.54
N THR A 426 -4.39 -2.32 5.86
CA THR A 426 -4.13 -1.48 4.69
C THR A 426 -5.05 -1.80 3.51
N GLY A 427 -5.64 -2.99 3.45
CA GLY A 427 -6.36 -3.53 2.29
C GLY A 427 -5.48 -4.41 1.38
N GLY A 428 -4.15 -4.34 1.49
CA GLY A 428 -3.23 -5.17 0.72
C GLY A 428 -3.15 -6.61 1.23
N THR A 429 -2.50 -7.49 0.48
CA THR A 429 -2.46 -8.95 0.73
C THR A 429 -1.06 -9.51 0.46
N SER A 430 -0.89 -10.82 0.67
CA SER A 430 0.34 -11.62 0.49
C SER A 430 1.41 -11.49 1.58
N ALA A 431 2.20 -12.55 1.75
CA ALA A 431 3.43 -12.56 2.53
C ALA A 431 4.49 -13.35 1.77
N GLY A 432 5.67 -12.76 1.60
CA GLY A 432 6.71 -13.28 0.72
C GLY A 432 6.22 -13.48 -0.72
N GLU A 433 5.28 -12.65 -1.19
CA GLU A 433 4.61 -12.70 -2.51
C GLU A 433 3.52 -13.79 -2.68
N PHE A 434 3.34 -14.66 -1.68
CA PHE A 434 2.34 -15.73 -1.74
C PHE A 434 1.17 -15.46 -0.80
N TRP A 435 -0.02 -15.99 -1.12
CA TRP A 435 -1.07 -16.12 -0.12
C TRP A 435 -0.72 -17.24 0.86
N THR A 436 -0.87 -16.96 2.15
CA THR A 436 -0.82 -17.96 3.22
C THR A 436 -2.19 -18.59 3.43
N ASP A 437 -2.32 -19.51 4.38
CA ASP A 437 -3.62 -20.06 4.78
C ASP A 437 -4.61 -18.95 5.18
N ALA A 438 -5.89 -19.16 4.84
CA ALA A 438 -6.97 -18.23 5.13
C ALA A 438 -7.10 -18.01 6.64
N MET A 439 -7.28 -16.77 7.08
CA MET A 439 -7.41 -16.41 8.51
C MET A 439 -6.19 -16.80 9.37
N HIS A 440 -4.97 -16.77 8.82
CA HIS A 440 -3.73 -17.08 9.52
C HIS A 440 -2.69 -15.92 9.45
N LEU A 441 -3.14 -14.67 9.22
CA LEU A 441 -2.23 -13.53 9.05
C LEU A 441 -1.35 -13.24 10.27
N GLY A 442 -1.69 -13.72 11.47
CA GLY A 442 -0.87 -13.53 12.66
C GLY A 442 0.56 -14.06 12.51
N ASP A 443 0.77 -15.14 11.75
CA ASP A 443 2.09 -15.76 11.59
C ASP A 443 3.06 -14.90 10.75
N THR A 444 2.51 -14.07 9.87
CA THR A 444 3.31 -13.23 8.97
C THR A 444 3.84 -11.98 9.68
N LEU A 445 3.27 -11.60 10.84
CA LEU A 445 3.63 -10.38 11.58
C LEU A 445 5.04 -10.40 12.19
N SER A 446 5.76 -11.52 12.10
CA SER A 446 7.18 -11.62 12.45
C SER A 446 8.12 -11.22 11.29
N SER A 447 7.61 -11.28 10.05
CA SER A 447 8.32 -11.05 8.80
C SER A 447 8.46 -9.55 8.49
N THR A 448 9.41 -9.23 7.61
CA THR A 448 9.50 -7.95 6.90
C THR A 448 8.92 -8.03 5.48
N GLU A 449 8.67 -9.24 4.99
CA GLU A 449 8.18 -9.51 3.63
C GLU A 449 6.65 -9.70 3.67
N THR A 450 5.92 -8.65 4.02
CA THR A 450 4.45 -8.64 3.96
C THR A 450 3.99 -7.60 2.97
N GLU A 451 2.84 -7.86 2.34
CA GLU A 451 2.15 -6.90 1.48
C GLU A 451 3.00 -6.39 0.31
N GLU A 452 3.17 -7.24 -0.70
CA GLU A 452 3.72 -6.81 -1.99
C GLU A 452 2.79 -5.75 -2.62
N SER A 453 3.36 -4.61 -2.99
CA SER A 453 2.59 -3.47 -3.50
C SER A 453 1.87 -3.71 -4.84
N CYS A 454 2.41 -4.56 -5.74
CA CYS A 454 1.73 -4.93 -6.98
C CYS A 454 0.36 -5.58 -6.74
N THR A 455 0.24 -6.35 -5.65
CA THR A 455 -1.02 -7.02 -5.31
C THR A 455 -2.10 -6.00 -5.01
N THR A 456 -1.77 -4.96 -4.24
CA THR A 456 -2.67 -3.85 -3.94
C THR A 456 -3.09 -3.10 -5.20
N TYR A 457 -2.15 -2.80 -6.11
CA TYR A 457 -2.46 -2.17 -7.41
C TYR A 457 -3.48 -2.98 -8.22
N ASN A 458 -3.29 -4.29 -8.35
CA ASN A 458 -4.22 -5.13 -9.13
C ASN A 458 -5.56 -5.36 -8.40
N MET A 459 -5.57 -5.41 -7.06
CA MET A 459 -6.81 -5.46 -6.29
C MET A 459 -7.64 -4.19 -6.42
N LEU A 460 -7.02 -3.02 -6.58
CA LEU A 460 -7.73 -1.76 -6.86
C LEU A 460 -8.49 -1.84 -8.19
N LYS A 461 -7.90 -2.42 -9.25
CA LYS A 461 -8.61 -2.67 -10.52
C LYS A 461 -9.85 -3.52 -10.31
N ILE A 462 -9.71 -4.62 -9.56
CA ILE A 462 -10.83 -5.53 -9.27
C ILE A 462 -11.94 -4.83 -8.52
N SER A 463 -11.61 -4.12 -7.44
CA SER A 463 -12.58 -3.41 -6.61
C SER A 463 -13.32 -2.33 -7.40
N ARG A 464 -12.59 -1.54 -8.18
CA ARG A 464 -13.15 -0.49 -9.04
C ARG A 464 -14.16 -1.04 -10.03
N GLN A 465 -13.82 -2.14 -10.68
CA GLN A 465 -14.68 -2.76 -11.68
C GLN A 465 -15.95 -3.36 -11.06
N LEU A 466 -15.84 -3.97 -9.88
CA LEU A 466 -16.99 -4.44 -9.11
C LEU A 466 -17.87 -3.28 -8.65
N PHE A 467 -17.29 -2.13 -8.28
CA PHE A 467 -18.05 -0.91 -8.00
C PHE A 467 -18.85 -0.46 -9.23
N ARG A 468 -18.22 -0.36 -10.41
CA ARG A 468 -18.91 0.01 -11.67
C ARG A 468 -20.13 -0.86 -11.96
N TRP A 469 -20.04 -2.15 -11.70
CA TRP A 469 -21.13 -3.10 -11.98
C TRP A 469 -22.25 -3.11 -10.95
N THR A 470 -21.95 -2.78 -9.71
CA THR A 470 -22.84 -3.09 -8.57
C THR A 470 -23.24 -1.88 -7.76
N ARG A 471 -22.48 -0.77 -7.88
CA ARG A 471 -22.61 0.44 -7.05
C ARG A 471 -22.49 0.15 -5.55
N GLN A 472 -21.95 -1.02 -5.16
CA GLN A 472 -21.88 -1.41 -3.76
C GLN A 472 -20.73 -0.69 -3.05
N MET A 473 -21.08 -0.04 -1.95
CA MET A 473 -20.21 0.76 -1.11
C MET A 473 -18.97 0.03 -0.61
N LYS A 474 -19.08 -1.27 -0.30
CA LYS A 474 -17.95 -2.09 0.16
C LYS A 474 -16.74 -2.05 -0.79
N TYR A 475 -16.97 -1.89 -2.09
CA TYR A 475 -15.90 -1.81 -3.09
C TYR A 475 -15.26 -0.42 -3.14
N ALA A 476 -16.05 0.65 -2.95
CA ALA A 476 -15.51 2.00 -2.79
C ALA A 476 -14.73 2.15 -1.47
N ASP A 477 -15.24 1.56 -0.39
CA ASP A 477 -14.57 1.56 0.93
C ASP A 477 -13.27 0.75 0.91
N TYR A 478 -13.24 -0.38 0.19
CA TYR A 478 -11.99 -1.11 -0.04
C TYR A 478 -11.01 -0.27 -0.85
N TYR A 479 -11.48 0.37 -1.93
CA TYR A 479 -10.62 1.18 -2.80
C TYR A 479 -9.97 2.33 -2.01
N GLU A 480 -10.75 3.10 -1.24
CA GLU A 480 -10.24 4.17 -0.38
C GLU A 480 -9.19 3.65 0.62
N ARG A 481 -9.48 2.52 1.28
CA ARG A 481 -8.58 1.91 2.26
C ARG A 481 -7.24 1.52 1.62
N ALA A 482 -7.28 0.77 0.51
CA ALA A 482 -6.13 0.25 -0.21
C ALA A 482 -5.30 1.37 -0.87
N LEU A 483 -5.94 2.40 -1.41
CA LEU A 483 -5.25 3.57 -1.94
C LEU A 483 -4.56 4.36 -0.83
N THR A 484 -5.30 4.73 0.22
CA THR A 484 -4.82 5.62 1.28
C THR A 484 -3.69 4.99 2.10
N ASN A 485 -3.82 3.70 2.42
CA ASN A 485 -2.92 3.04 3.38
C ASN A 485 -1.93 2.10 2.72
N GLY A 486 -2.29 1.48 1.59
CA GLY A 486 -1.40 0.65 0.80
C GLY A 486 -0.57 1.50 -0.18
N VAL A 487 -1.22 2.06 -1.20
CA VAL A 487 -0.53 2.77 -2.30
C VAL A 487 0.21 4.03 -1.84
N LEU A 488 -0.45 4.96 -1.15
CA LEU A 488 0.21 6.21 -0.74
C LEU A 488 1.36 5.97 0.26
N SER A 489 1.43 4.79 0.89
CA SER A 489 2.50 4.44 1.83
C SER A 489 3.79 3.96 1.17
N ILE A 490 3.78 3.62 -0.13
CA ILE A 490 4.94 2.99 -0.80
C ILE A 490 5.92 3.99 -1.45
N GLN A 491 5.57 5.27 -1.57
CA GLN A 491 6.47 6.33 -2.04
C GLN A 491 7.16 6.99 -0.83
N ARG A 492 8.48 7.19 -0.90
CA ARG A 492 9.25 7.76 0.21
C ARG A 492 9.09 9.29 0.28
N GLY A 493 7.99 9.77 0.83
CA GLY A 493 7.71 11.20 0.91
C GLY A 493 7.74 11.85 -0.48
N GLN A 494 8.60 12.87 -0.67
CA GLN A 494 8.77 13.57 -1.96
C GLN A 494 10.07 13.16 -2.68
N ASP A 495 10.68 12.03 -2.30
CA ASP A 495 11.88 11.53 -2.95
C ASP A 495 11.51 10.84 -4.27
N ALA A 496 11.51 11.62 -5.36
CA ALA A 496 11.19 11.12 -6.70
C ALA A 496 12.01 9.86 -7.05
N GLY A 497 11.30 8.78 -7.38
CA GLY A 497 11.89 7.49 -7.79
C GLY A 497 12.32 6.58 -6.65
N VAL A 498 11.91 6.84 -5.40
CA VAL A 498 12.23 6.01 -4.25
C VAL A 498 10.95 5.37 -3.70
N MET A 499 10.75 4.10 -4.05
CA MET A 499 9.59 3.29 -3.65
C MET A 499 10.01 1.94 -3.04
N ILE A 500 9.14 1.34 -2.24
CA ILE A 500 9.33 -0.02 -1.69
C ILE A 500 8.64 -1.10 -2.54
N TYR A 501 9.10 -2.34 -2.33
CA TYR A 501 8.47 -3.55 -2.87
C TYR A 501 7.41 -4.10 -1.90
N MET A 502 7.83 -4.41 -0.68
CA MET A 502 7.02 -4.92 0.42
C MET A 502 6.68 -3.78 1.38
N LEU A 503 5.47 -3.76 1.92
CA LEU A 503 5.05 -2.85 2.99
C LEU A 503 4.98 -3.62 4.32
N PRO A 504 6.02 -3.56 5.18
CA PRO A 504 6.10 -4.39 6.38
C PRO A 504 4.97 -4.08 7.38
N MET A 505 4.21 -5.09 7.77
CA MET A 505 3.10 -5.03 8.74
C MET A 505 3.49 -5.55 10.13
N GLY A 506 4.73 -6.01 10.26
CA GLY A 506 5.24 -6.61 11.49
C GLY A 506 5.49 -5.61 12.62
N LYS A 507 5.82 -6.14 13.79
CA LYS A 507 6.04 -5.37 15.03
C LYS A 507 7.42 -4.73 15.03
N GLY A 508 7.48 -3.42 15.26
CA GLY A 508 8.73 -2.63 15.27
C GLY A 508 9.53 -2.72 13.97
N LYS A 509 8.86 -2.97 12.84
CA LYS A 509 9.50 -3.04 11.52
C LYS A 509 9.56 -1.65 10.89
N SER A 510 10.31 -1.52 9.81
CA SER A 510 10.47 -0.26 9.07
C SER A 510 10.34 -0.54 7.58
N LYS A 511 9.79 0.41 6.82
CA LYS A 511 9.75 0.33 5.34
C LYS A 511 11.15 0.23 4.73
N ALA A 512 12.15 0.78 5.42
CA ALA A 512 13.55 0.69 5.00
C ALA A 512 14.16 -0.70 5.20
N ILE A 513 13.51 -1.59 5.96
CA ILE A 513 14.03 -2.91 6.32
C ILE A 513 13.09 -4.00 5.80
N SER A 514 13.36 -4.41 4.56
CA SER A 514 12.87 -5.64 3.93
C SER A 514 13.99 -6.21 3.04
N TYR A 515 13.76 -7.34 2.38
CA TYR A 515 14.72 -7.91 1.42
C TYR A 515 15.11 -6.89 0.34
N HIS A 516 14.13 -6.10 -0.11
CA HIS A 516 14.31 -5.06 -1.12
C HIS A 516 14.63 -3.68 -0.52
N GLY A 517 14.07 -3.36 0.64
CA GLY A 517 14.13 -2.02 1.24
C GLY A 517 13.53 -0.94 0.32
N TRP A 518 14.03 0.29 0.47
CA TRP A 518 13.80 1.36 -0.49
C TRP A 518 14.62 1.11 -1.76
N GLY A 519 13.97 1.09 -2.91
CA GLY A 519 14.71 1.01 -4.17
C GLY A 519 15.44 2.32 -4.53
N THR A 520 16.07 2.30 -5.68
CA THR A 520 16.86 3.42 -6.20
C THR A 520 16.34 3.87 -7.56
N LYS A 521 16.65 5.12 -7.91
CA LYS A 521 16.15 5.79 -9.11
C LYS A 521 16.53 5.10 -10.42
N PHE A 522 17.66 4.37 -10.46
CA PHE A 522 18.23 3.85 -11.72
C PHE A 522 18.73 2.40 -11.66
N GLU A 523 18.56 1.70 -10.53
CA GLU A 523 19.13 0.35 -10.34
C GLU A 523 18.15 -0.67 -9.74
N SER A 524 16.89 -0.30 -9.47
CA SER A 524 15.89 -1.23 -8.88
C SER A 524 15.00 -1.86 -9.95
N PHE A 525 14.08 -1.07 -10.51
CA PHE A 525 13.15 -1.47 -11.58
C PHE A 525 12.41 -2.80 -11.35
N TRP A 526 12.05 -3.11 -10.10
CA TRP A 526 11.25 -4.29 -9.79
C TRP A 526 9.82 -4.21 -10.34
N CYS A 527 9.04 -5.29 -10.31
CA CYS A 527 7.61 -5.25 -10.67
C CYS A 527 6.85 -4.15 -9.91
N CYS A 528 7.14 -3.99 -8.61
CA CYS A 528 6.55 -2.97 -7.74
C CYS A 528 6.94 -1.53 -8.14
N TYR A 529 8.11 -1.34 -8.77
CA TYR A 529 8.46 -0.04 -9.36
C TYR A 529 7.54 0.26 -10.54
N GLY A 530 7.27 -0.74 -11.39
CA GLY A 530 6.37 -0.61 -12.53
C GLY A 530 4.93 -0.27 -12.11
N THR A 531 4.34 -1.05 -11.21
CA THR A 531 2.98 -0.76 -10.71
C THR A 531 2.92 0.50 -9.86
N GLY A 532 4.01 0.84 -9.15
CA GLY A 532 4.12 2.08 -8.38
C GLY A 532 3.98 3.30 -9.27
N ILE A 533 4.79 3.40 -10.33
CA ILE A 533 4.73 4.55 -11.25
C ILE A 533 3.38 4.68 -11.94
N GLU A 534 2.69 3.58 -12.24
CA GLU A 534 1.33 3.64 -12.78
C GLU A 534 0.33 4.13 -11.74
N SER A 535 0.39 3.60 -10.50
CA SER A 535 -0.52 3.98 -9.42
C SER A 535 -0.50 5.49 -9.16
N PHE A 536 0.70 6.07 -9.04
CA PHE A 536 0.87 7.51 -8.80
C PHE A 536 0.55 8.38 -10.02
N SER A 537 0.50 7.80 -11.22
CA SER A 537 0.12 8.53 -12.45
C SER A 537 -1.38 8.74 -12.58
N LYS A 538 -2.20 7.88 -11.96
CA LYS A 538 -3.66 7.84 -12.17
C LYS A 538 -4.51 8.01 -10.90
N LEU A 539 -4.00 8.70 -9.88
CA LEU A 539 -4.69 8.90 -8.60
C LEU A 539 -6.08 9.57 -8.71
N GLY A 540 -6.44 10.14 -9.87
CA GLY A 540 -7.77 10.69 -10.16
C GLY A 540 -8.79 9.71 -10.77
N ASP A 541 -8.40 8.50 -11.17
CA ASP A 541 -9.20 7.60 -12.04
C ASP A 541 -10.45 6.98 -11.40
N SER A 542 -10.60 7.14 -10.08
CA SER A 542 -11.63 6.50 -9.26
C SER A 542 -12.22 7.46 -8.23
N ILE A 543 -12.17 8.77 -8.49
CA ILE A 543 -12.87 9.77 -7.67
C ILE A 543 -14.33 9.88 -8.12
N TYR A 544 -14.56 9.91 -9.43
CA TYR A 544 -15.85 10.16 -10.05
C TYR A 544 -16.24 9.03 -11.02
N PHE A 545 -17.54 8.72 -11.10
CA PHE A 545 -18.12 7.81 -12.09
C PHE A 545 -19.44 8.38 -12.60
N GLU A 546 -19.68 8.31 -13.90
CA GLU A 546 -20.92 8.79 -14.50
C GLU A 546 -21.90 7.64 -14.75
N GLU A 547 -23.19 7.91 -14.56
CA GLU A 547 -24.24 7.01 -15.03
C GLU A 547 -24.80 7.51 -16.36
N THR A 548 -24.60 6.72 -17.41
CA THR A 548 -25.09 7.03 -18.76
C THR A 548 -26.40 6.30 -19.04
N GLY A 549 -27.30 6.95 -19.80
CA GLY A 549 -28.58 6.36 -20.21
C GLY A 549 -29.76 6.71 -19.30
N ALA A 550 -29.52 7.42 -18.19
CA ALA A 550 -30.57 8.05 -17.40
C ALA A 550 -31.04 9.37 -18.06
N ALA A 551 -32.31 9.75 -17.84
CA ALA A 551 -32.86 11.01 -18.34
C ALA A 551 -32.19 12.26 -17.70
N THR A 552 -31.62 12.08 -16.51
CA THR A 552 -30.89 13.10 -15.76
C THR A 552 -29.43 12.65 -15.64
N PRO A 553 -28.44 13.48 -16.03
CA PRO A 553 -27.04 13.19 -15.77
C PRO A 553 -26.78 12.96 -14.27
N SER A 554 -26.10 11.87 -13.94
CA SER A 554 -25.80 11.50 -12.55
C SER A 554 -24.31 11.23 -12.37
N LEU A 555 -23.74 11.79 -11.31
CA LEU A 555 -22.33 11.66 -10.94
C LEU A 555 -22.19 10.99 -9.58
N TYR A 556 -21.47 9.87 -9.53
CA TYR A 556 -21.06 9.21 -8.30
C TYR A 556 -19.70 9.72 -7.87
N ILE A 557 -19.62 10.26 -6.65
CA ILE A 557 -18.39 10.74 -6.02
C ILE A 557 -18.04 9.76 -4.91
N ILE A 558 -16.98 8.97 -5.12
CA ILE A 558 -16.63 7.90 -4.20
C ILE A 558 -15.35 8.15 -3.39
N GLN A 559 -14.60 9.21 -3.67
CA GLN A 559 -13.44 9.57 -2.87
C GLN A 559 -13.46 11.04 -2.50
N PHE A 560 -13.04 11.34 -1.27
CA PHE A 560 -12.82 12.71 -0.81
C PHE A 560 -11.39 13.13 -1.12
N VAL A 561 -11.16 13.58 -2.36
CA VAL A 561 -9.86 14.05 -2.85
C VAL A 561 -10.04 15.40 -3.51
N SER A 562 -9.31 16.41 -3.01
CA SER A 562 -9.30 17.77 -3.59
C SER A 562 -8.89 17.72 -5.06
N SER A 563 -9.84 18.06 -5.92
CA SER A 563 -9.74 17.89 -7.37
C SER A 563 -10.73 18.78 -8.10
N SER A 564 -10.52 18.99 -9.39
CA SER A 564 -11.47 19.63 -10.30
C SER A 564 -11.85 18.62 -11.38
N PHE A 565 -13.14 18.42 -11.60
CA PHE A 565 -13.67 17.55 -12.65
C PHE A 565 -14.39 18.37 -13.73
N MET A 566 -13.96 18.23 -14.98
CA MET A 566 -14.63 18.79 -16.15
C MET A 566 -15.85 17.91 -16.49
N TRP A 567 -17.01 18.28 -15.95
CA TRP A 567 -18.23 17.51 -16.14
C TRP A 567 -18.91 17.86 -17.47
N GLN A 568 -18.36 17.31 -18.55
CA GLN A 568 -18.74 17.66 -19.93
C GLN A 568 -20.23 17.47 -20.22
N SER A 569 -20.86 16.41 -19.69
CA SER A 569 -22.28 16.09 -19.92
C SER A 569 -23.24 17.13 -19.33
N VAL A 570 -22.79 17.89 -18.32
CA VAL A 570 -23.56 18.95 -17.66
C VAL A 570 -23.10 20.35 -18.07
N GLY A 571 -21.87 20.51 -18.55
CA GLY A 571 -21.34 21.82 -18.96
C GLY A 571 -20.72 22.63 -17.83
N TYR A 572 -20.28 21.99 -16.74
CA TYR A 572 -19.68 22.65 -15.58
C TYR A 572 -18.35 22.03 -15.19
N ILE A 573 -17.52 22.80 -14.47
CA ILE A 573 -16.41 22.26 -13.68
C ILE A 573 -16.91 22.05 -12.26
N LEU A 574 -16.86 20.81 -11.77
CA LEU A 574 -17.10 20.49 -10.36
C LEU A 574 -15.78 20.55 -9.60
N LYS A 575 -15.62 21.59 -8.78
CA LYS A 575 -14.45 21.75 -7.91
C LYS A 575 -14.74 21.14 -6.54
N GLN A 576 -14.04 20.06 -6.24
CA GLN A 576 -14.04 19.42 -4.92
C GLN A 576 -12.88 19.95 -4.07
N ARG A 577 -13.18 20.41 -2.86
CA ARG A 577 -12.17 20.81 -1.86
C ARG A 577 -12.41 20.07 -0.56
N VAL A 578 -11.38 19.37 -0.11
CA VAL A 578 -11.38 18.60 1.14
C VAL A 578 -10.45 19.30 2.12
N GLY A 579 -10.99 19.71 3.27
CA GLY A 579 -10.26 20.40 4.32
C GLY A 579 -9.32 19.47 5.09
N ASP A 580 -8.34 20.08 5.76
CA ASP A 580 -7.37 19.33 6.56
C ASP A 580 -8.05 18.67 7.76
N LEU A 581 -7.90 17.35 7.85
CA LEU A 581 -8.28 16.59 9.03
C LEU A 581 -7.16 16.63 10.05
N SER A 582 -7.51 16.76 11.33
CA SER A 582 -6.55 16.69 12.43
C SER A 582 -7.10 15.86 13.60
N SER A 583 -6.23 15.45 14.50
CA SER A 583 -6.68 14.75 15.71
C SER A 583 -7.45 15.66 16.68
N SER A 584 -7.22 16.97 16.67
CA SER A 584 -7.94 17.95 17.50
C SER A 584 -9.27 18.41 16.91
N ASN A 585 -9.41 18.39 15.59
CA ASN A 585 -10.67 18.64 14.87
C ASN A 585 -11.05 17.40 14.05
N THR A 586 -11.97 16.62 14.59
CA THR A 586 -12.40 15.34 14.02
C THR A 586 -13.48 15.47 12.95
N THR A 587 -13.81 16.68 12.52
CA THR A 587 -14.79 16.91 11.46
C THR A 587 -14.09 17.13 10.12
N LEU A 588 -14.25 16.20 9.19
CA LEU A 588 -13.84 16.35 7.79
C LEU A 588 -14.77 17.33 7.08
N HIS A 589 -14.23 18.36 6.45
CA HIS A 589 -14.99 19.29 5.62
C HIS A 589 -14.78 18.95 4.15
N ALA A 590 -15.85 18.65 3.43
CA ALA A 590 -15.83 18.47 1.98
C ALA A 590 -16.77 19.50 1.33
N SER A 591 -16.29 20.18 0.29
CA SER A 591 -17.08 21.15 -0.46
C SER A 591 -17.04 20.85 -1.95
N PHE A 592 -18.17 21.08 -2.61
CA PHE A 592 -18.41 20.86 -4.02
C PHE A 592 -18.96 22.15 -4.62
N GLU A 593 -18.16 22.82 -5.43
CA GLU A 593 -18.48 24.11 -6.04
C GLU A 593 -18.61 23.97 -7.56
N PHE A 594 -19.70 24.49 -8.13
CA PHE A 594 -19.96 24.48 -9.56
C PHE A 594 -19.38 25.74 -10.21
N LEU A 595 -18.44 25.55 -11.12
CA LEU A 595 -17.77 26.63 -11.85
C LEU A 595 -18.13 26.58 -13.35
N GLU A 596 -17.99 27.73 -14.00
CA GLU A 596 -18.20 27.86 -15.44
C GLU A 596 -17.14 27.10 -16.24
N MET A 597 -17.57 26.47 -17.34
CA MET A 597 -16.68 25.85 -18.31
C MET A 597 -16.66 26.69 -19.59
N ASN A 598 -15.53 27.37 -19.84
CA ASN A 598 -15.40 28.44 -20.83
C ASN A 598 -15.84 28.06 -22.26
N ASP A 599 -15.74 26.79 -22.66
CA ASP A 599 -15.99 26.34 -24.03
C ASP A 599 -17.47 26.04 -24.35
N PHE A 600 -18.36 26.04 -23.35
CA PHE A 600 -19.77 25.66 -23.52
C PHE A 600 -20.75 26.85 -23.47
N GLY A 601 -20.23 28.07 -23.32
CA GLY A 601 -21.02 29.28 -23.05
C GLY A 601 -21.67 29.26 -21.66
N THR A 602 -22.21 30.39 -21.20
CA THR A 602 -22.96 30.46 -19.94
C THR A 602 -24.14 29.49 -19.97
N ALA A 603 -24.02 28.35 -19.28
CA ALA A 603 -25.12 27.41 -19.15
C ALA A 603 -26.23 28.04 -18.30
N GLU A 604 -27.44 28.18 -18.87
CA GLU A 604 -28.65 28.27 -18.06
C GLU A 604 -28.73 26.99 -17.20
N GLY A 605 -29.12 27.11 -15.93
CA GLY A 605 -28.98 26.05 -14.93
C GLY A 605 -29.34 24.65 -15.42
N ARG A 606 -28.57 23.64 -14.99
CA ARG A 606 -28.65 22.26 -15.54
C ARG A 606 -29.11 21.27 -14.48
N LEU A 607 -30.15 20.50 -14.82
CA LEU A 607 -30.65 19.43 -13.96
C LEU A 607 -29.63 18.28 -13.93
N ALA A 608 -29.13 17.95 -12.74
CA ALA A 608 -28.22 16.82 -12.55
C ALA A 608 -28.35 16.24 -11.12
N THR A 609 -27.85 15.03 -10.93
CA THR A 609 -27.81 14.34 -9.64
C THR A 609 -26.37 14.10 -9.19
N LEU A 610 -26.08 14.44 -7.94
CA LEU A 610 -24.87 14.01 -7.25
C LEU A 610 -25.20 12.84 -6.32
N HIS A 611 -24.41 11.76 -6.40
CA HIS A 611 -24.39 10.64 -5.45
C HIS A 611 -23.07 10.67 -4.69
N ILE A 612 -23.08 11.21 -3.47
CA ILE A 612 -21.87 11.41 -2.66
C ILE A 612 -21.76 10.25 -1.67
N ARG A 613 -20.64 9.54 -1.70
CA ARG A 613 -20.39 8.45 -0.76
C ARG A 613 -20.37 8.98 0.68
N ILE A 614 -21.14 8.38 1.60
CA ILE A 614 -20.99 8.57 3.05
C ILE A 614 -20.27 7.33 3.61
N PRO A 615 -18.98 7.41 3.93
CA PRO A 615 -18.17 6.25 4.32
C PRO A 615 -18.64 5.56 5.59
N PHE A 616 -18.38 4.26 5.72
CA PHE A 616 -18.76 3.48 6.91
C PHE A 616 -18.08 3.96 8.22
N TRP A 617 -16.95 4.67 8.11
CA TRP A 617 -16.17 5.17 9.24
C TRP A 617 -16.66 6.51 9.79
N MET A 618 -17.77 7.03 9.25
CA MET A 618 -18.45 8.25 9.66
C MET A 618 -19.47 8.02 10.79
N GLU A 619 -19.67 9.02 11.64
CA GLU A 619 -20.84 9.09 12.54
C GLU A 619 -22.08 9.62 11.81
N SER A 620 -23.15 8.82 11.74
CA SER A 620 -24.35 9.12 10.95
C SER A 620 -25.20 10.30 11.47
N PHE A 621 -25.10 10.69 12.74
CA PHE A 621 -26.09 11.57 13.39
C PHE A 621 -25.61 12.99 13.70
N SER A 622 -24.31 13.26 13.61
CA SER A 622 -23.71 14.54 14.00
C SER A 622 -23.24 15.38 12.80
N SER A 623 -23.31 14.82 11.59
CA SER A 623 -22.85 15.48 10.37
C SER A 623 -23.83 16.57 9.90
N THR A 624 -23.31 17.71 9.43
CA THR A 624 -24.13 18.85 8.96
C THR A 624 -23.88 19.13 7.48
N THR A 625 -24.93 19.49 6.73
CA THR A 625 -24.83 19.79 5.29
C THR A 625 -25.39 21.18 4.98
N PHE A 626 -24.72 21.93 4.10
CA PHE A 626 -25.16 23.24 3.64
C PHE A 626 -25.19 23.31 2.12
N LEU A 627 -26.18 24.04 1.59
CA LEU A 627 -26.31 24.37 0.18
C LEU A 627 -26.42 25.88 0.05
N ASN A 628 -25.45 26.54 -0.57
CA ASN A 628 -25.42 28.01 -0.70
C ASN A 628 -25.60 28.74 0.65
N ASN A 629 -24.94 28.24 1.71
CA ASN A 629 -25.04 28.69 3.11
C ASN A 629 -26.39 28.41 3.82
N GLU A 630 -27.32 27.70 3.17
CA GLU A 630 -28.56 27.25 3.81
C GLU A 630 -28.40 25.81 4.33
N THR A 631 -28.79 25.55 5.58
CA THR A 631 -28.74 24.19 6.14
C THR A 631 -29.70 23.26 5.43
N LEU A 632 -29.21 22.13 4.93
CA LEU A 632 -30.05 21.05 4.41
C LEU A 632 -30.50 20.14 5.57
N ASN A 633 -31.82 20.03 5.74
CA ASN A 633 -32.42 19.13 6.73
C ASN A 633 -32.43 17.68 6.19
N VAL A 634 -31.24 17.07 6.16
CA VAL A 634 -31.02 15.69 5.68
C VAL A 634 -30.22 14.91 6.72
N THR A 635 -30.55 13.64 6.88
CA THR A 635 -29.76 12.71 7.70
C THR A 635 -28.78 11.98 6.79
N LEU A 636 -27.49 12.06 7.09
CA LEU A 636 -26.47 11.32 6.35
C LEU A 636 -26.26 9.94 6.98
N THR A 637 -26.59 8.87 6.26
CA THR A 637 -26.39 7.51 6.77
C THR A 637 -25.00 6.99 6.38
N SER A 638 -24.20 6.62 7.36
CA SER A 638 -22.92 5.91 7.16
C SER A 638 -23.12 4.62 6.35
N GLY A 639 -22.32 4.42 5.30
CA GLY A 639 -22.40 3.27 4.41
C GLY A 639 -23.42 3.42 3.27
N GLU A 640 -23.99 4.61 3.05
CA GLU A 640 -24.94 4.89 1.97
C GLU A 640 -24.47 6.05 1.06
N PHE A 641 -25.18 6.28 -0.04
CA PHE A 641 -24.98 7.46 -0.89
C PHE A 641 -25.93 8.57 -0.47
N PHE A 642 -25.38 9.77 -0.22
CA PHE A 642 -26.15 10.99 -0.12
C PHE A 642 -26.47 11.52 -1.52
N GLN A 643 -27.75 11.52 -1.87
CA GLN A 643 -28.22 11.92 -3.19
C GLN A 643 -28.79 13.35 -3.19
N VAL A 644 -28.33 14.18 -4.13
CA VAL A 644 -28.86 15.53 -4.35
C VAL A 644 -29.17 15.73 -5.83
N THR A 645 -30.45 15.79 -6.17
CA THR A 645 -30.94 16.07 -7.53
C THR A 645 -31.52 17.48 -7.58
N ARG A 646 -30.94 18.36 -8.42
CA ARG A 646 -31.46 19.71 -8.63
C ARG A 646 -30.94 20.33 -9.93
N THR A 647 -31.50 21.50 -10.27
CA THR A 647 -30.94 22.39 -11.29
C THR A 647 -29.78 23.17 -10.69
N TRP A 648 -28.56 22.82 -11.09
CA TRP A 648 -27.31 23.43 -10.64
C TRP A 648 -26.95 24.64 -11.48
N HIS A 649 -26.43 25.68 -10.83
CA HIS A 649 -25.96 26.92 -11.43
C HIS A 649 -24.50 27.18 -11.07
N VAL A 650 -23.82 28.00 -11.88
CA VAL A 650 -22.49 28.51 -11.53
C VAL A 650 -22.56 29.23 -10.18
N GLY A 651 -21.62 28.91 -9.29
CA GLY A 651 -21.55 29.43 -7.93
C GLY A 651 -22.36 28.63 -6.91
N ASP A 652 -23.16 27.63 -7.32
CA ASP A 652 -23.76 26.71 -6.35
C ASP A 652 -22.65 25.97 -5.59
N LYS A 653 -22.81 25.89 -4.27
CA LYS A 653 -21.85 25.24 -3.37
C LYS A 653 -22.57 24.32 -2.38
N LEU A 654 -22.19 23.05 -2.39
CA LEU A 654 -22.63 22.04 -1.43
C LEU A 654 -21.48 21.74 -0.46
N GLU A 655 -21.74 21.80 0.84
CA GLU A 655 -20.74 21.59 1.90
C GLU A 655 -21.20 20.51 2.88
N LEU A 656 -20.32 19.57 3.18
CA LEU A 656 -20.53 18.47 4.11
C LEU A 656 -19.50 18.57 5.24
N PHE A 657 -19.99 18.53 6.47
CA PHE A 657 -19.20 18.45 7.69
C PHE A 657 -19.43 17.08 8.29
N LEU A 658 -18.39 16.26 8.24
CA LEU A 658 -18.41 14.82 8.37
C LEU A 658 -17.59 14.43 9.60
N ASP A 659 -18.23 13.93 10.67
CA ASP A 659 -17.52 13.55 11.91
C ASP A 659 -16.86 12.16 11.84
N VAL A 660 -15.55 12.15 12.04
CA VAL A 660 -14.66 11.01 11.84
C VAL A 660 -14.46 10.22 13.13
N LEU A 661 -14.59 8.89 13.05
CA LEU A 661 -14.50 8.00 14.22
C LEU A 661 -13.11 7.34 14.39
N LEU A 662 -12.72 7.16 15.65
CA LEU A 662 -11.69 6.20 16.05
C LEU A 662 -12.27 4.78 16.06
N ARG A 663 -11.53 3.81 15.53
CA ARG A 663 -11.97 2.42 15.44
C ARG A 663 -10.79 1.46 15.56
N ALA A 664 -11.05 0.28 16.11
CA ALA A 664 -10.09 -0.82 16.15
C ALA A 664 -10.58 -1.97 15.25
N GLU A 665 -9.70 -2.52 14.43
CA GLU A 665 -9.98 -3.70 13.60
C GLU A 665 -9.11 -4.87 14.03
N LYS A 666 -9.70 -6.05 14.20
CA LYS A 666 -8.97 -7.27 14.56
C LYS A 666 -8.15 -7.76 13.37
N VAL A 667 -6.98 -8.34 13.63
CA VAL A 667 -6.25 -9.12 12.62
C VAL A 667 -7.15 -10.23 12.07
N LYS A 668 -7.03 -10.54 10.78
CA LYS A 668 -7.72 -11.67 10.14
C LYS A 668 -7.03 -12.96 10.53
N ASP A 669 -7.22 -13.33 11.79
CA ASP A 669 -6.73 -14.55 12.40
C ASP A 669 -7.79 -15.17 13.32
N ASN A 670 -8.09 -16.45 13.12
CA ASN A 670 -9.10 -17.16 13.90
C ASN A 670 -8.54 -17.87 15.13
N ARG A 671 -7.22 -17.86 15.35
CA ARG A 671 -6.57 -18.56 16.45
C ARG A 671 -6.55 -17.71 17.72
N ASP A 672 -6.71 -18.36 18.87
CA ASP A 672 -6.79 -17.69 20.16
C ASP A 672 -5.54 -16.86 20.51
N THR A 673 -4.37 -17.27 20.03
CA THR A 673 -3.08 -16.57 20.24
C THR A 673 -3.09 -15.14 19.69
N TYR A 674 -3.91 -14.86 18.68
CA TYR A 674 -4.00 -13.55 18.04
C TYR A 674 -5.32 -12.83 18.34
N LYS A 675 -6.11 -13.32 19.31
CA LYS A 675 -7.45 -12.79 19.61
C LYS A 675 -7.46 -11.33 20.06
N SER A 676 -6.36 -10.90 20.69
CA SER A 676 -6.14 -9.55 21.23
C SER A 676 -5.35 -8.65 20.27
N VAL A 677 -5.14 -9.07 19.01
CA VAL A 677 -4.33 -8.31 18.06
C VAL A 677 -5.22 -7.41 17.19
N TYR A 678 -5.01 -6.10 17.30
CA TYR A 678 -5.82 -5.07 16.66
C TYR A 678 -4.98 -3.99 15.98
N ALA A 679 -5.46 -3.49 14.86
CA ALA A 679 -5.02 -2.25 14.23
C ALA A 679 -5.94 -1.10 14.65
N ILE A 680 -5.42 0.11 14.73
CA ILE A 680 -6.18 1.32 15.12
C ILE A 680 -6.30 2.24 13.90
N PHE A 681 -7.49 2.78 13.67
CA PHE A 681 -7.74 3.74 12.61
C PHE A 681 -8.40 4.99 13.16
N PHE A 682 -8.20 6.09 12.44
CA PHE A 682 -8.97 7.30 12.54
C PHE A 682 -9.54 7.63 11.16
N GLY A 683 -10.85 7.37 10.97
CA GLY A 683 -11.49 7.44 9.67
C GLY A 683 -10.85 6.49 8.64
N PRO A 684 -10.38 7.03 7.49
CA PRO A 684 -9.71 6.24 6.46
C PRO A 684 -8.24 5.95 6.79
N TYR A 685 -7.65 6.64 7.78
CA TYR A 685 -6.22 6.54 8.09
C TYR A 685 -5.92 5.40 9.05
N LEU A 686 -5.10 4.44 8.62
CA LEU A 686 -4.47 3.44 9.47
C LEU A 686 -3.37 4.11 10.29
N LEU A 687 -3.48 4.02 11.61
CA LEU A 687 -2.50 4.58 12.52
C LEU A 687 -1.46 3.53 12.90
N ALA A 688 -0.19 3.87 12.71
CA ALA A 688 0.97 3.09 13.14
C ALA A 688 1.65 3.79 14.32
N GLY A 689 2.05 3.02 15.34
CA GLY A 689 2.75 3.56 16.50
C GLY A 689 4.26 3.45 16.33
N LEU A 690 4.99 4.53 16.60
CA LEU A 690 6.45 4.49 16.66
C LEU A 690 6.90 3.54 17.78
N SER A 691 7.62 2.48 17.42
CA SER A 691 8.14 1.52 18.40
C SER A 691 9.27 0.66 17.84
N GLY A 692 10.21 0.28 18.71
CA GLY A 692 11.31 -0.65 18.39
C GLY A 692 10.98 -2.12 18.58
N GLY A 693 9.70 -2.52 18.60
CA GLY A 693 9.26 -3.92 18.72
C GLY A 693 8.27 -4.20 19.84
N ASP A 694 8.16 -3.30 20.83
CA ASP A 694 7.04 -3.33 21.79
C ASP A 694 5.74 -2.96 21.07
N TRP A 695 4.69 -3.69 21.40
CA TRP A 695 3.39 -3.69 20.73
C TRP A 695 2.24 -4.02 21.71
N ASP A 696 2.53 -4.13 23.01
CA ASP A 696 1.51 -4.41 24.03
C ASP A 696 0.90 -3.08 24.53
N ILE A 697 -0.43 -2.97 24.43
CA ILE A 697 -1.23 -1.91 25.03
C ILE A 697 -2.16 -2.56 26.06
N THR A 698 -1.81 -2.43 27.33
CA THR A 698 -2.49 -3.11 28.44
C THR A 698 -3.24 -2.13 29.33
N GLY A 699 -4.28 -2.61 30.05
CA GLY A 699 -5.03 -1.79 31.00
C GLY A 699 -6.05 -0.85 30.34
N VAL A 700 -6.54 -1.18 29.14
CA VAL A 700 -7.38 -0.29 28.32
C VAL A 700 -8.72 -0.93 27.93
N ASP A 701 -9.75 -0.09 27.81
CA ASP A 701 -11.07 -0.54 27.36
C ASP A 701 -11.20 -0.42 25.84
N LEU A 702 -11.27 -1.57 25.15
CA LEU A 702 -11.51 -1.63 23.70
C LEU A 702 -12.90 -1.12 23.28
N GLN A 703 -13.86 -1.02 24.22
CA GLN A 703 -15.17 -0.43 23.94
C GLN A 703 -15.15 1.10 23.93
N SER A 704 -14.08 1.72 24.42
CA SER A 704 -13.95 3.18 24.54
C SER A 704 -12.56 3.66 24.13
N LEU A 705 -12.24 3.56 22.84
CA LEU A 705 -10.97 4.06 22.28
C LEU A 705 -10.64 5.51 22.70
N PRO A 706 -11.57 6.48 22.66
CA PRO A 706 -11.27 7.88 23.02
C PRO A 706 -10.80 8.07 24.47
N SER A 707 -11.06 7.11 25.36
CA SER A 707 -10.60 7.20 26.77
C SER A 707 -9.10 7.01 26.94
N TRP A 708 -8.42 6.36 25.97
CA TRP A 708 -6.98 6.07 26.04
C TRP A 708 -6.22 6.41 24.75
N VAL A 709 -6.89 6.59 23.60
CA VAL A 709 -6.32 7.16 22.38
C VAL A 709 -6.67 8.64 22.32
N THR A 710 -5.76 9.49 22.79
CA THR A 710 -6.00 10.93 22.94
C THR A 710 -5.30 11.73 21.84
N PRO A 711 -5.90 12.82 21.33
CA PRO A 711 -5.29 13.61 20.26
C PRO A 711 -4.02 14.34 20.72
N VAL A 712 -3.07 14.52 19.80
CA VAL A 712 -1.93 15.41 20.02
C VAL A 712 -2.36 16.86 19.77
N GLU A 713 -2.38 17.67 20.84
CA GLU A 713 -2.78 19.07 20.80
C GLU A 713 -1.87 19.95 19.91
N ASP A 714 -2.43 20.98 19.27
CA ASP A 714 -1.68 21.88 18.38
C ASP A 714 -0.55 22.65 19.11
N THR A 715 -0.75 22.96 20.38
CA THR A 715 0.28 23.53 21.28
C THR A 715 1.48 22.61 21.39
N SER A 716 1.25 21.30 21.48
CA SER A 716 2.30 20.28 21.58
C SER A 716 3.15 20.21 20.31
N ARG A 717 2.55 20.44 19.14
CA ARG A 717 3.26 20.44 17.85
C ARG A 717 4.26 21.59 17.72
N ARG A 718 3.99 22.72 18.37
CA ARG A 718 4.85 23.93 18.32
C ARG A 718 6.02 23.88 19.30
N MET A 719 6.02 22.91 20.21
CA MET A 719 6.98 22.81 21.32
C MET A 719 7.98 21.68 21.14
N LEU A 720 8.25 21.33 19.89
CA LEU A 720 9.25 20.33 19.50
C LEU A 720 10.56 21.01 19.14
N PHE A 721 11.66 20.49 19.68
CA PHE A 721 13.00 21.02 19.45
C PHE A 721 14.02 19.91 19.30
N THR A 722 15.09 20.24 18.59
CA THR A 722 16.31 19.44 18.57
C THR A 722 17.45 20.28 19.13
N PHE A 723 18.29 19.66 19.97
CA PHE A 723 19.42 20.33 20.60
C PHE A 723 20.72 19.82 20.01
N SER A 724 21.67 20.71 19.74
CA SER A 724 22.93 20.36 19.11
C SER A 724 24.12 21.08 19.70
N GLN A 725 25.31 20.53 19.50
CA GLN A 725 26.59 21.15 19.86
C GLN A 725 27.57 21.03 18.70
N GLU A 726 28.38 22.06 18.53
CA GLU A 726 29.53 22.01 17.65
C GLU A 726 30.68 21.33 18.41
N LYS A 727 31.23 20.25 17.83
CA LYS A 727 32.34 19.52 18.43
C LYS A 727 33.67 20.09 17.93
N THR A 728 34.74 19.88 18.69
CA THR A 728 36.12 20.31 18.34
C THR A 728 36.62 19.76 17.01
N SER A 729 36.02 18.65 16.53
CA SER A 729 36.26 18.06 15.21
C SER A 729 35.57 18.79 14.04
N GLY A 730 34.91 19.93 14.27
CA GLY A 730 34.16 20.69 13.26
C GLY A 730 32.81 20.09 12.86
N HIS A 731 32.40 18.99 13.49
CA HIS A 731 31.14 18.33 13.23
C HIS A 731 30.06 18.74 14.24
N VAL A 732 28.79 18.65 13.83
CA VAL A 732 27.64 18.91 14.70
C VAL A 732 27.14 17.61 15.31
N GLY A 733 27.14 17.53 16.64
CA GLY A 733 26.47 16.46 17.38
C GLY A 733 25.06 16.87 17.80
N PHE A 734 24.14 15.92 17.81
CA PHE A 734 22.74 16.11 18.21
C PHE A 734 22.45 15.36 19.51
N LEU A 735 21.75 16.00 20.44
CA LEU A 735 21.26 15.31 21.64
C LEU A 735 20.28 14.23 21.19
N THR A 736 20.49 12.99 21.65
CA THR A 736 19.68 11.84 21.28
C THR A 736 19.55 10.90 22.47
N HIS A 737 18.55 10.02 22.48
CA HIS A 737 18.37 9.02 23.53
C HIS A 737 18.45 7.60 22.98
N SER A 738 18.89 6.67 23.83
CA SER A 738 18.90 5.23 23.60
C SER A 738 18.83 4.48 24.94
N ASP A 739 17.97 3.47 25.06
CA ASP A 739 17.90 2.56 26.21
C ASP A 739 17.94 3.27 27.59
N SER A 740 17.14 4.33 27.74
CA SER A 740 17.05 5.16 28.95
C SER A 740 18.24 6.07 29.27
N THR A 741 19.18 6.23 28.34
CA THR A 741 20.34 7.13 28.46
C THR A 741 20.32 8.21 27.38
N LEU A 742 20.97 9.34 27.64
CA LEU A 742 21.17 10.39 26.64
C LEU A 742 22.61 10.35 26.13
N SER A 743 22.80 10.65 24.85
CA SER A 743 24.11 10.77 24.23
C SER A 743 24.13 11.87 23.17
N MET A 744 25.32 12.18 22.66
CA MET A 744 25.47 13.04 21.48
C MET A 744 25.69 12.16 20.23
N GLY A 745 24.69 12.11 19.37
CA GLY A 745 24.65 11.37 18.10
C GLY A 745 25.05 12.22 16.88
N ARG A 746 25.22 11.56 15.73
CA ARG A 746 25.51 12.20 14.44
C ARG A 746 24.24 12.62 13.70
N PHE A 747 24.41 13.40 12.64
CA PHE A 747 23.34 13.90 11.76
C PHE A 747 22.31 12.81 11.44
N SER A 748 21.04 13.09 11.77
CA SER A 748 19.90 12.21 11.47
C SER A 748 19.12 12.73 10.28
N LEU A 749 18.81 11.84 9.35
CA LEU A 749 17.92 12.11 8.22
C LEU A 749 16.48 12.26 8.73
N GLU A 750 15.73 13.26 8.26
CA GLU A 750 14.30 13.38 8.60
C GLU A 750 13.55 12.08 8.24
N GLY A 751 12.67 11.64 9.12
CA GLY A 751 11.95 10.38 8.94
C GLY A 751 12.76 9.14 9.33
N SER A 752 13.78 9.27 10.18
CA SER A 752 14.56 8.15 10.73
C SER A 752 14.29 7.96 12.22
N ASN A 753 14.63 6.76 12.73
CA ASN A 753 14.61 6.49 14.17
C ASN A 753 15.49 7.49 14.94
N GLU A 754 16.67 7.81 14.40
CA GLU A 754 17.60 8.76 15.01
C GLU A 754 17.00 10.17 15.06
N ALA A 755 16.24 10.58 14.05
CA ALA A 755 15.56 11.88 14.05
C ALA A 755 14.45 11.93 15.10
N ALA A 756 13.69 10.84 15.24
CA ALA A 756 12.67 10.70 16.28
C ALA A 756 13.32 10.75 17.68
N CYS A 757 14.39 9.99 17.92
CA CYS A 757 15.13 9.98 19.19
C CYS A 757 15.90 11.28 19.48
N SER A 758 16.16 12.12 18.47
CA SER A 758 16.84 13.42 18.61
C SER A 758 15.87 14.61 18.68
N THR A 759 14.57 14.32 18.75
CA THR A 759 13.51 15.33 18.89
C THR A 759 12.90 15.23 20.28
N PHE A 760 12.72 16.37 20.92
CA PHE A 760 12.18 16.46 22.28
C PHE A 760 11.04 17.46 22.34
N ARG A 761 10.05 17.19 23.19
CA ARG A 761 9.01 18.16 23.53
C ARG A 761 9.39 18.87 24.82
N LEU A 762 9.33 20.20 24.82
CA LEU A 762 9.42 20.98 26.06
C LEU A 762 8.02 21.21 26.61
N VAL A 763 7.80 20.86 27.88
CA VAL A 763 6.50 21.02 28.54
C VAL A 763 6.63 21.80 29.86
N ASP A 764 5.56 22.45 30.27
CA ASP A 764 5.44 22.98 31.64
C ASP A 764 5.23 21.79 32.62
N PRO A 765 6.10 21.61 33.62
CA PRO A 765 6.01 20.49 34.57
C PRO A 765 4.73 20.49 35.41
N VAL A 766 4.11 21.66 35.65
CA VAL A 766 2.84 21.78 36.37
C VAL A 766 1.70 21.36 35.46
N ALA A 767 1.66 21.86 34.22
CA ALA A 767 0.63 21.49 33.25
C ALA A 767 0.68 19.99 32.89
N ALA A 768 1.88 19.40 32.88
CA ALA A 768 2.09 17.97 32.67
C ALA A 768 1.81 17.11 33.93
N ASN A 769 1.36 17.71 35.04
CA ASN A 769 1.13 17.04 36.33
C ASN A 769 2.35 16.30 36.90
N LEU A 770 3.56 16.71 36.52
CA LEU A 770 4.81 16.12 37.03
C LEU A 770 5.14 16.64 38.44
N VAL A 771 4.81 17.90 38.71
CA VAL A 771 5.03 18.57 40.00
C VAL A 771 3.82 19.45 40.33
N SER A 772 3.39 19.51 41.60
CA SER A 772 2.31 20.43 41.99
C SER A 772 2.78 21.89 41.97
N GLU A 773 1.88 22.82 41.63
CA GLU A 773 2.20 24.25 41.65
C GLU A 773 2.69 24.72 43.03
N SER A 774 2.10 24.19 44.10
CA SER A 774 2.51 24.47 45.48
C SER A 774 3.93 23.98 45.78
N CYS A 775 4.31 22.79 45.31
CA CYS A 775 5.65 22.23 45.48
C CYS A 775 6.69 23.02 44.69
N LEU A 776 6.36 23.40 43.46
CA LEU A 776 7.23 24.21 42.62
C LEU A 776 7.44 25.60 43.23
N ARG A 777 6.37 26.29 43.63
CA ARG A 777 6.45 27.61 44.29
C ARG A 777 7.22 27.55 45.61
N ALA A 778 6.99 26.55 46.45
CA ALA A 778 7.69 26.40 47.72
C ALA A 778 9.20 26.20 47.52
N SER A 779 9.58 25.39 46.53
CA SER A 779 10.98 25.13 46.22
C SER A 779 11.66 26.36 45.62
N LEU A 780 11.00 27.08 44.71
CA LEU A 780 11.50 28.34 44.17
C LEU A 780 11.62 29.43 45.24
N ALA A 781 10.72 29.46 46.22
CA ALA A 781 10.79 30.39 47.34
C ALA A 781 11.98 30.11 48.28
N GLN A 782 12.33 28.84 48.52
CA GLN A 782 13.56 28.48 49.27
C GLN A 782 14.83 28.92 48.54
N LEU A 783 14.74 28.96 47.22
CA LEU A 783 15.82 29.35 46.34
C LEU A 783 15.89 30.86 46.12
N ALA A 784 14.87 31.65 46.45
CA ALA A 784 14.72 33.06 46.12
C ALA A 784 15.89 33.99 46.51
N SER A 785 16.79 33.59 47.43
CA SER A 785 18.03 34.31 47.73
C SER A 785 19.10 34.22 46.62
N VAL A 786 18.92 33.32 45.65
CA VAL A 786 19.82 33.05 44.51
C VAL A 786 19.21 33.58 43.19
N PHE A 787 17.90 33.84 43.14
CA PHE A 787 17.17 34.12 41.89
C PHE A 787 16.63 35.56 41.84
N GLN A 788 16.99 36.31 40.80
CA GLN A 788 16.29 37.54 40.39
C GLN A 788 15.55 37.28 39.07
N GLY A 789 14.20 37.31 39.08
CA GLY A 789 13.34 37.20 37.88
C GLY A 789 11.89 36.74 38.21
N PRO A 790 10.89 37.08 37.37
CA PRO A 790 9.48 36.73 37.60
C PRO A 790 9.22 35.22 37.50
N ILE A 791 8.39 34.70 38.40
CA ILE A 791 8.34 33.27 38.78
C ILE A 791 7.43 32.40 37.88
N ILE A 792 6.48 32.96 37.12
CA ILE A 792 5.69 32.20 36.14
C ILE A 792 5.25 33.19 35.05
N GLN A 793 5.69 33.00 33.80
CA GLN A 793 5.08 33.67 32.64
C GLN A 793 4.32 32.63 31.82
N GLN A 794 3.04 32.91 31.55
CA GLN A 794 2.25 32.17 30.57
C GLN A 794 2.96 32.18 29.21
N TRP A 795 2.92 31.06 28.51
CA TRP A 795 3.61 30.90 27.24
C TRP A 795 2.92 31.73 26.16
N SER A 796 3.66 32.60 25.46
CA SER A 796 3.27 33.04 24.12
C SER A 796 3.71 31.99 23.11
N ALA A 797 2.86 31.70 22.13
CA ALA A 797 3.03 30.61 21.16
C ALA A 797 4.12 30.85 20.09
N GLU A 798 5.12 31.68 20.39
CA GLU A 798 6.23 32.00 19.49
C GLU A 798 7.43 31.14 19.87
N GLY A 799 7.81 30.19 19.00
CA GLY A 799 8.95 29.27 19.18
C GLY A 799 10.33 29.93 19.08
N SER A 800 10.50 31.16 19.59
CA SER A 800 11.77 31.87 19.65
C SER A 800 12.57 31.50 20.90
N ILE A 801 13.91 31.47 20.79
CA ILE A 801 14.85 31.27 21.90
C ILE A 801 14.52 32.23 23.06
N THR A 802 14.19 33.49 22.76
CA THR A 802 13.84 34.53 23.75
C THR A 802 12.59 34.19 24.55
N ALA A 803 11.65 33.43 23.99
CA ALA A 803 10.42 33.05 24.67
C ALA A 803 10.61 31.89 25.65
N LEU A 804 11.73 31.16 25.60
CA LEU A 804 12.04 30.04 26.51
C LEU A 804 12.95 30.45 27.67
N LEU A 805 13.76 31.50 27.51
CA LEU A 805 14.70 31.95 28.54
C LEU A 805 13.98 32.31 29.85
N GLY A 806 14.50 31.80 30.97
CA GLY A 806 13.96 31.99 32.31
C GLY A 806 12.80 31.07 32.67
N LYS A 807 12.22 30.32 31.72
CA LYS A 807 11.14 29.37 31.99
C LYS A 807 11.65 28.09 32.63
N ILE A 808 10.77 27.45 33.39
CA ILE A 808 10.97 26.11 33.92
C ILE A 808 10.26 25.12 32.99
N VAL A 809 10.99 24.11 32.54
CA VAL A 809 10.52 23.12 31.58
C VAL A 809 10.87 21.71 32.05
N SER A 810 10.07 20.73 31.61
CA SER A 810 10.47 19.33 31.54
C SER A 810 10.71 18.95 30.08
N ILE A 811 11.69 18.08 29.86
CA ILE A 811 12.08 17.62 28.53
C ILE A 811 11.52 16.21 28.35
N GLU A 812 10.60 16.07 27.42
CA GLU A 812 9.93 14.81 27.07
C GLU A 812 10.49 14.24 25.76
N LEU A 813 10.50 12.92 25.65
CA LEU A 813 10.91 12.21 24.44
C LEU A 813 9.77 12.21 23.41
N PHE A 814 10.09 12.53 22.15
CA PHE A 814 9.09 12.59 21.06
C PHE A 814 8.47 11.21 20.74
N ASP A 815 9.31 10.20 20.57
CA ASP A 815 8.95 8.82 20.20
C ASP A 815 8.43 7.98 21.37
N GLN A 816 8.60 8.47 22.60
CA GLN A 816 8.17 7.83 23.84
C GLN A 816 7.36 8.81 24.69
N PRO A 817 6.16 9.23 24.24
CA PRO A 817 5.32 10.17 24.95
C PRO A 817 5.07 9.71 26.40
N GLY A 818 4.96 10.66 27.31
CA GLY A 818 4.86 10.41 28.75
C GLY A 818 6.18 10.06 29.45
N ASN A 819 7.29 9.92 28.71
CA ASN A 819 8.63 9.73 29.28
C ASN A 819 9.45 11.02 29.25
N PHE A 820 10.00 11.36 30.42
CA PHE A 820 10.71 12.61 30.65
C PHE A 820 12.13 12.35 31.10
N LEU A 821 12.99 13.33 30.83
CA LEU A 821 14.34 13.38 31.36
C LEU A 821 14.33 13.69 32.85
N VAL A 822 15.03 12.86 33.62
CA VAL A 822 15.16 12.95 35.09
C VAL A 822 16.62 12.88 35.47
N HIS A 823 17.03 13.71 36.43
CA HIS A 823 18.32 13.54 37.10
C HIS A 823 18.10 12.84 38.45
N ARG A 824 18.84 11.75 38.73
CA ARG A 824 18.79 11.05 40.04
C ARG A 824 20.18 10.94 40.63
N ASP A 825 20.29 11.23 41.92
CA ASP A 825 21.51 11.01 42.69
C ASP A 825 21.59 9.55 43.15
N MET A 826 22.38 8.73 42.45
CA MET A 826 22.70 7.37 42.91
C MET A 826 24.18 7.28 43.21
N ARG A 827 24.52 7.41 44.50
CA ARG A 827 25.81 6.98 45.07
C ARG A 827 27.03 7.41 44.23
N LYS A 828 27.19 8.74 44.06
CA LYS A 828 28.37 9.44 43.50
C LYS A 828 28.52 9.51 41.96
N VAL A 829 27.50 9.14 41.16
CA VAL A 829 27.50 9.43 39.72
C VAL A 829 26.17 10.09 39.33
N GLU A 830 26.23 11.35 38.87
CA GLU A 830 25.06 12.07 38.35
C GLU A 830 24.76 11.57 36.93
N THR A 831 23.75 10.72 36.79
CA THR A 831 23.31 10.19 35.48
C THR A 831 21.93 10.73 35.13
N MET A 832 21.77 11.16 33.88
CA MET A 832 20.45 11.43 33.32
C MET A 832 19.78 10.11 32.97
N ARG A 833 18.50 9.99 33.34
CA ARG A 833 17.67 8.83 33.03
C ARG A 833 16.36 9.27 32.40
N VAL A 834 15.76 8.35 31.67
CA VAL A 834 14.39 8.47 31.19
C VAL A 834 13.47 7.82 32.22
N ASN A 835 12.39 8.51 32.61
CA ASN A 835 11.38 7.95 33.50
C ASN A 835 9.98 8.38 33.07
N ARG A 836 8.99 7.54 33.33
CA ARG A 836 7.60 7.84 33.02
C ARG A 836 7.01 8.84 34.01
N GLY A 837 6.25 9.80 33.51
CA GLY A 837 5.63 10.87 34.28
C GLY A 837 4.42 10.46 35.13
N TYR A 838 4.01 9.19 35.14
CA TYR A 838 2.80 8.75 35.85
C TYR A 838 3.02 8.63 37.36
N ASN A 839 2.17 9.32 38.12
CA ASN A 839 2.21 9.38 39.57
C ASN A 839 0.84 9.00 40.15
N SER A 840 0.75 7.81 40.75
CA SER A 840 -0.27 7.54 41.77
C SER A 840 0.37 6.65 42.84
N ASN A 841 0.66 7.24 44.00
CA ASN A 841 1.05 6.60 45.27
C ASN A 841 2.53 6.25 45.53
N GLN A 842 3.51 6.80 44.79
CA GLN A 842 4.90 6.77 45.25
C GLN A 842 5.40 8.18 45.54
N HIS A 843 6.00 8.35 46.72
CA HIS A 843 6.60 9.59 47.23
C HIS A 843 7.72 10.13 46.32
N PHE A 844 7.40 10.75 45.19
CA PHE A 844 8.36 11.54 44.40
C PHE A 844 8.04 13.02 44.56
N ALA A 845 8.49 13.58 45.69
CA ALA A 845 8.40 15.00 46.02
C ALA A 845 9.61 15.81 45.47
N HIS A 846 10.22 15.38 44.37
CA HIS A 846 11.50 15.91 43.93
C HIS A 846 11.39 16.58 42.55
N LEU A 847 11.91 17.81 42.44
CA LEU A 847 11.98 18.65 41.23
C LEU A 847 12.92 18.09 40.15
N ASP A 848 13.08 16.77 40.11
CA ASP A 848 14.12 16.09 39.35
C ASP A 848 13.84 16.01 37.84
N PHE A 849 12.65 16.42 37.45
CA PHE A 849 12.17 16.55 36.08
C PHE A 849 12.28 17.99 35.55
N ALA A 850 12.56 18.96 36.42
CA ALA A 850 12.44 20.38 36.13
C ALA A 850 13.81 21.01 35.82
N PHE A 851 13.89 21.68 34.68
CA PHE A 851 15.06 22.45 34.24
C PHE A 851 14.67 23.91 34.03
N ARG A 852 15.51 24.82 34.49
CA ARG A 852 15.44 26.22 34.11
C ARG A 852 16.24 26.43 32.84
N VAL A 853 15.61 27.03 31.83
CA VAL A 853 16.31 27.41 30.60
C VAL A 853 17.01 28.73 30.84
N VAL A 854 18.33 28.77 30.69
CA VAL A 854 19.14 29.99 30.81
C VAL A 854 19.93 30.25 29.53
N SER A 855 20.44 31.48 29.37
CA SER A 855 21.37 31.79 28.29
C SER A 855 22.58 30.86 28.36
N GLY A 856 23.07 30.43 27.20
CA GLY A 856 24.17 29.48 27.10
C GLY A 856 25.39 29.98 27.87
N LEU A 857 26.01 29.10 28.65
CA LEU A 857 27.21 29.42 29.41
C LEU A 857 28.39 29.77 28.48
N HIS A 858 28.38 29.26 27.25
CA HIS A 858 29.31 29.56 26.17
C HIS A 858 28.54 30.24 25.02
N PHE A 859 28.96 31.45 24.64
CA PHE A 859 28.27 32.31 23.66
C PHE A 859 26.77 32.53 23.98
N PRO A 860 26.44 33.29 25.03
CA PRO A 860 25.08 33.44 25.55
C PRO A 860 24.06 34.03 24.58
N GLU A 861 24.52 34.74 23.55
CA GLU A 861 23.69 35.30 22.48
C GLU A 861 23.16 34.23 21.50
N LYS A 862 23.75 33.02 21.49
CA LYS A 862 23.47 31.98 20.49
C LYS A 862 22.99 30.65 21.08
N TYR A 863 23.44 30.29 22.28
CA TYR A 863 23.15 28.99 22.89
C TYR A 863 22.23 29.13 24.11
N ILE A 864 21.68 28.00 24.57
CA ILE A 864 20.97 27.87 25.85
C ILE A 864 21.64 26.82 26.72
N SER A 865 21.38 26.87 28.02
CA SER A 865 21.75 25.82 28.97
C SER A 865 20.55 25.41 29.82
N PHE A 866 20.49 24.14 30.19
CA PHE A 866 19.45 23.58 31.05
C PHE A 866 19.99 23.39 32.46
N GLU A 867 19.63 24.28 33.38
CA GLU A 867 20.02 24.23 34.79
C GLU A 867 19.01 23.38 35.57
N ALA A 868 19.46 22.39 36.34
CA ALA A 868 18.57 21.57 37.16
C ALA A 868 17.96 22.40 38.31
N VAL A 869 16.63 22.44 38.42
CA VAL A 869 15.95 23.25 39.45
C VAL A 869 16.22 22.71 40.86
N SER A 870 16.35 21.39 41.02
CA SER A 870 16.65 20.79 42.34
C SER A 870 18.12 20.94 42.77
N LYS A 871 19.02 21.27 41.83
CA LYS A 871 20.46 21.47 42.06
C LYS A 871 20.99 22.69 41.26
N PRO A 872 20.76 23.92 41.74
CA PRO A 872 21.27 25.13 41.09
C PRO A 872 22.80 25.08 40.90
N GLY A 873 23.29 25.58 39.77
CA GLY A 873 24.70 25.48 39.36
C GLY A 873 25.10 24.14 38.71
N CYS A 874 24.16 23.21 38.56
CA CYS A 874 24.34 21.97 37.82
C CYS A 874 23.55 21.99 36.51
N TYR A 875 24.21 21.65 35.42
CA TYR A 875 23.67 21.80 34.06
C TYR A 875 23.67 20.46 33.32
N LEU A 876 22.71 20.30 32.40
CA LEU A 876 22.80 19.25 31.39
C LEU A 876 24.12 19.46 30.63
N HIS A 877 24.97 18.45 30.61
CA HIS A 877 26.34 18.57 30.11
C HIS A 877 26.70 17.35 29.27
N ALA A 878 27.21 17.61 28.07
CA ALA A 878 27.75 16.61 27.16
C ALA A 878 29.26 16.78 27.02
N GLU A 879 30.02 15.70 27.15
CA GLU A 879 31.47 15.74 26.87
C GLU A 879 31.75 15.96 25.38
N GLN A 880 32.98 16.38 25.04
CA GLN A 880 33.32 16.85 23.69
C GLN A 880 33.47 15.72 22.64
N ASP A 881 33.45 14.44 23.05
CA ASP A 881 33.58 13.28 22.15
C ASP A 881 32.22 12.66 21.75
N TRP A 882 32.22 11.88 20.66
CA TRP A 882 31.04 11.18 20.14
C TRP A 882 30.60 10.02 21.03
N TYR A 883 29.29 9.72 21.07
CA TYR A 883 28.71 8.59 21.82
C TYR A 883 28.96 8.63 23.34
N GLN A 884 29.37 9.78 23.85
CA GLN A 884 29.50 10.04 25.27
C GLN A 884 28.13 10.28 25.90
N THR A 885 27.94 9.72 27.10
CA THR A 885 26.70 9.88 27.88
C THR A 885 26.53 11.34 28.29
N VAL A 886 25.36 11.91 28.01
CA VAL A 886 24.98 13.24 28.51
C VAL A 886 24.46 13.08 29.93
N GLY A 887 25.01 13.85 30.85
CA GLY A 887 24.72 13.80 32.27
C GLY A 887 24.39 15.16 32.86
N LEU A 888 24.23 15.20 34.18
CA LEU A 888 24.26 16.45 34.92
C LEU A 888 25.70 16.68 35.41
N LYS A 889 26.21 17.91 35.26
CA LYS A 889 27.53 18.28 35.77
C LYS A 889 27.44 19.63 36.46
N CYS A 890 27.96 19.70 37.68
CA CYS A 890 28.04 20.93 38.47
C CYS A 890 29.42 21.57 38.34
N SER A 891 29.47 22.88 38.20
CA SER A 891 30.72 23.65 38.30
C SER A 891 30.56 24.80 39.28
N THR A 892 31.53 24.97 40.16
CA THR A 892 31.66 26.13 41.05
C THR A 892 32.55 27.23 40.45
N LEU A 893 33.19 26.97 39.31
CA LEU A 893 34.12 27.87 38.64
C LEU A 893 33.47 28.42 37.36
N SER A 894 33.17 29.72 37.36
CA SER A 894 32.45 30.41 36.29
C SER A 894 33.24 30.58 34.99
N SER A 895 34.51 30.17 34.93
CA SER A 895 35.44 30.47 33.81
C SER A 895 35.99 29.25 33.06
N ASP A 896 35.51 28.04 33.33
CA ASP A 896 35.94 26.83 32.59
C ASP A 896 35.23 26.77 31.22
N GLU A 897 35.92 27.21 30.16
CA GLU A 897 35.39 27.21 28.79
C GLU A 897 34.97 25.81 28.32
N GLN A 898 35.64 24.74 28.76
CA GLN A 898 35.29 23.38 28.36
C GLN A 898 33.97 22.95 28.99
N PHE A 899 33.77 23.28 30.27
CA PHE A 899 32.50 23.08 30.95
C PHE A 899 31.38 23.92 30.32
N GLN A 900 31.63 25.21 30.09
CA GLN A 900 30.65 26.11 29.49
C GLN A 900 30.21 25.63 28.11
N ALA A 901 31.16 25.20 27.26
CA ALA A 901 30.87 24.64 25.95
C ALA A 901 30.07 23.33 26.05
N GLY A 902 30.44 22.43 26.97
CA GLY A 902 29.75 21.16 27.19
C GLY A 902 28.33 21.30 27.75
N ALA A 903 28.04 22.39 28.47
CA ALA A 903 26.73 22.72 29.04
C ALA A 903 25.83 23.59 28.14
N SER A 904 26.33 24.02 26.98
CA SER A 904 25.61 24.93 26.07
C SER A 904 25.12 24.21 24.82
N PHE A 905 23.85 24.38 24.47
CA PHE A 905 23.20 23.73 23.32
C PHE A 905 22.57 24.76 22.39
N LEU A 906 22.71 24.53 21.10
CA LEU A 906 22.01 25.29 20.08
C LEU A 906 20.64 24.65 19.84
N ILE A 907 19.57 25.45 19.96
CA ILE A 907 18.21 25.06 19.59
C ILE A 907 18.11 25.06 18.07
N ARG A 908 17.64 23.94 17.50
CA ARG A 908 17.34 23.78 16.08
C ARG A 908 15.86 23.48 15.89
N LYS A 909 15.41 23.67 14.65
CA LYS A 909 14.14 23.09 14.19
C LYS A 909 14.13 21.59 14.48
N PRO A 910 12.99 21.04 14.91
CA PRO A 910 12.91 19.63 15.25
C PRO A 910 13.15 18.76 14.01
N LEU A 911 13.83 17.62 14.19
CA LEU A 911 14.14 16.68 13.11
C LEU A 911 12.99 15.69 12.84
N ALA A 912 12.05 15.57 13.78
CA ALA A 912 10.79 14.87 13.63
C ALA A 912 9.63 15.79 14.02
N SER A 913 8.43 15.56 13.50
CA SER A 913 7.26 16.37 13.81
C SER A 913 6.00 15.51 13.87
N TYR A 914 5.04 15.93 14.68
CA TYR A 914 3.73 15.27 14.71
C TYR A 914 2.97 15.55 13.42
N HIS A 915 2.37 14.52 12.84
CA HIS A 915 1.38 14.67 11.77
C HIS A 915 0.12 15.35 12.33
N SER A 916 -0.66 16.04 11.49
CA SER A 916 -1.92 16.66 11.94
C SER A 916 -2.89 15.63 12.54
N VAL A 917 -2.82 14.40 12.04
CA VAL A 917 -3.58 13.22 12.47
C VAL A 917 -2.76 12.32 13.41
N SER A 918 -1.97 12.90 14.33
CA SER A 918 -1.25 12.13 15.35
C SER A 918 -2.05 12.02 16.66
N PHE A 919 -2.00 10.84 17.28
CA PHE A 919 -2.63 10.51 18.56
C PHE A 919 -1.61 9.91 19.52
N ILE A 920 -1.88 9.97 20.82
CA ILE A 920 -1.16 9.23 21.86
C ILE A 920 -2.07 8.10 22.34
N ALA A 921 -1.66 6.86 22.13
CA ALA A 921 -2.30 5.70 22.73
C ALA A 921 -1.67 5.42 24.09
N LYS A 922 -2.43 5.64 25.16
CA LYS A 922 -2.00 5.44 26.54
C LYS A 922 -2.19 3.99 26.96
N GLY A 923 -1.16 3.42 27.57
CA GLY A 923 -1.19 2.05 28.11
C GLY A 923 -0.70 2.01 29.55
N LEU A 924 -0.91 0.90 30.26
CA LEU A 924 -0.45 0.77 31.65
C LEU A 924 1.07 0.84 31.79
N ASN A 925 1.81 0.32 30.81
CA ASN A 925 3.28 0.27 30.86
C ASN A 925 3.95 1.35 30.00
N LYS A 926 3.37 1.65 28.84
CA LYS A 926 3.95 2.53 27.82
C LYS A 926 2.85 3.27 27.05
N ASP A 927 3.15 4.49 26.64
CA ASP A 927 2.34 5.25 25.71
C ASP A 927 3.00 5.22 24.31
N TYR A 928 2.19 5.21 23.25
CA TYR A 928 2.63 5.12 21.86
C TYR A 928 2.21 6.37 21.10
N LEU A 929 3.16 6.97 20.38
CA LEU A 929 2.84 7.99 19.39
C LEU A 929 2.32 7.31 18.12
N LEU A 930 1.03 7.48 17.85
CA LEU A 930 0.35 6.99 16.67
C LEU A 930 0.34 8.07 15.57
N SER A 931 0.67 7.70 14.33
CA SER A 931 0.59 8.56 13.14
C SER A 931 0.11 7.77 11.92
N PRO A 932 -0.45 8.41 10.87
CA PRO A 932 -0.85 7.69 9.67
C PRO A 932 0.32 6.95 9.05
N LEU A 933 0.15 5.69 8.65
CA LEU A 933 1.23 4.86 8.11
C LEU A 933 1.94 5.51 6.90
N MET A 934 1.20 6.23 6.06
CA MET A 934 1.75 6.95 4.91
C MET A 934 2.72 8.09 5.28
N SER A 935 2.66 8.59 6.53
CA SER A 935 3.55 9.66 7.00
C SER A 935 4.93 9.17 7.43
N LEU A 936 5.08 7.87 7.70
CA LEU A 936 6.32 7.26 8.16
C LEU A 936 7.21 6.87 6.97
N LYS A 937 8.52 7.03 7.14
CA LYS A 937 9.55 6.70 6.15
C LYS A 937 10.40 5.53 6.67
N ASP A 938 11.50 5.83 7.35
CA ASP A 938 12.48 4.85 7.80
C ASP A 938 12.29 4.48 9.28
N GLU A 939 11.41 5.17 10.00
CA GLU A 939 11.12 4.89 11.40
C GLU A 939 10.62 3.46 11.59
N SER A 940 10.95 2.90 12.75
CA SER A 940 10.40 1.63 13.22
C SER A 940 9.00 1.87 13.80
N TYR A 941 8.04 1.07 13.34
CA TYR A 941 6.65 1.19 13.70
C TYR A 941 5.97 -0.15 13.92
N THR A 942 4.80 -0.09 14.55
CA THR A 942 3.90 -1.20 14.77
C THR A 942 2.51 -0.82 14.27
N VAL A 943 1.95 -1.65 13.38
CA VAL A 943 0.59 -1.50 12.84
C VAL A 943 -0.43 -2.25 13.71
N PHE A 944 -0.08 -3.47 14.12
CA PHE A 944 -0.92 -4.32 14.96
C PHE A 944 -0.41 -4.34 16.39
N PHE A 945 -1.27 -3.99 17.33
CA PHE A 945 -1.01 -4.00 18.76
C PHE A 945 -1.71 -5.18 19.42
N ASN A 946 -1.08 -5.74 20.44
CA ASN A 946 -1.72 -6.64 21.37
C ASN A 946 -2.43 -5.80 22.44
N ILE A 947 -3.76 -5.70 22.35
CA ILE A 947 -4.58 -4.84 23.20
C ILE A 947 -5.34 -5.69 24.21
N THR A 948 -5.11 -5.43 25.49
CA THR A 948 -5.74 -6.16 26.61
C THR A 948 -6.26 -5.22 27.69
N SER A 949 -7.42 -5.57 28.25
CA SER A 949 -8.07 -4.85 29.36
C SER A 949 -7.35 -5.00 30.69
#